data_AF-A0A9W6GFE8-F1
#
_entry.id   AF-A0A9W6GFE8-F1
#
_cell.length_a   1.000
_cell.length_b   1.000
_cell.length_c   1.000
_cell.angle_alpha   90.00
_cell.angle_beta   90.00
_cell.angle_gamma   90.00
#
_symmetry.space_group_name_H-M   'P 1'
#
loop_
_entity.id
_entity.type
_entity.pdbx_description
1 polymer ?
#
loop_
_entity_poly.entity_id
_entity_poly.type
_entity_poly.pdbx_seq_one_letter_code
_entity_poly.pdbx_strand_id
1 'polypeptide(L)'
;MPAKKKEQKEMPKVGLHESVISYQDAVRWIDDRTVTIYGNINGKRVPSRILEEFIQEAVKDGARNLHIYADGQHGIGGRIYPQGEPVRITIEGPVGQRCGSMGMFGTEIVVKGGVSDDVGWLNCGAKITVLGDATNGAWNAAAQGILYVQGSGGARCDTMTKHNPRFDPPQSWYLRDVGDSFAEFKAGGIAVVCGVNPRNPRSVLGYRPCVGMVGGVIYFRGRIDGYSERDVKLLEITEQDWQWLCENLKPYLTAIERVELYDELTKSPNEWHKLVPYTPQERRQRRWFKVPMEDFRKNYWEKEVGKGGIFAEYIDHEPTIIPYIVTGEYRRYKPVWANEKYAPPCAYSCPTHIPTHKRTALIRLGKVKEAIEMVLEYSPLPATVCGMICPNLCMQACTRGIIDMPISVKEFGKASLELPAPKKPKPTGHKVAIIGAGPAGMSVAWQLTLKGHEVTIYEATDKIGGKIELCIPEHRLNKEILHKEIERFKEVVPDIRLNTKVTKELFEEILKEYEFVVIAVGAHKPRKIPFPGSEYTVSAYEFMRDINRGKTYDLKDKRVVIIGAGNVGMDTGVEAFLCGAASVTAVDIQKPAAYGAEFQYAKQRGVEIIWPKVTEKYVPEEKKIYFTDGTSLDADFVIMAIGDMPDLDFIPHQIHTEKGWLVINEFFQTSHPKVFAIGDVTGLGLVTHAIGHGRLLAEYLHGELMHAPITRDLRPRIPYEKIKIDYYERCRAVTSLEQEAERCLSCGSCRDCHMCEMTCFWGAISRVEKPDGRYEYVVDENKCIACGFCVGICPCGVWEMVENI
;
A
#
# COMPACT_ATOMS: atom_id res chain seq x y z
N MET A 1 -19.43 -41.26 -20.04
CA MET A 1 -18.92 -39.93 -20.45
C MET A 1 -17.84 -39.53 -19.46
N PRO A 2 -16.55 -39.45 -19.86
CA PRO A 2 -15.48 -39.11 -18.94
C PRO A 2 -15.50 -37.61 -18.63
N ALA A 3 -15.31 -37.29 -17.35
CA ALA A 3 -15.28 -35.92 -16.82
C ALA A 3 -14.12 -35.12 -17.44
N LYS A 4 -14.45 -33.95 -18.01
CA LYS A 4 -13.48 -32.99 -18.52
C LYS A 4 -12.57 -32.53 -17.38
N LYS A 5 -11.28 -32.85 -17.46
CA LYS A 5 -10.22 -32.16 -16.70
C LYS A 5 -10.29 -30.67 -17.05
N LYS A 6 -10.57 -29.82 -16.07
CA LYS A 6 -10.36 -28.37 -16.21
C LYS A 6 -8.85 -28.13 -16.28
N GLU A 7 -8.41 -27.51 -17.37
CA GLU A 7 -7.04 -27.01 -17.52
C GLU A 7 -6.73 -26.04 -16.37
N GLN A 8 -5.67 -26.35 -15.61
CA GLN A 8 -5.10 -25.45 -14.62
C GLN A 8 -4.41 -24.29 -15.36
N LYS A 9 -4.95 -23.08 -15.20
CA LYS A 9 -4.28 -21.84 -15.62
C LYS A 9 -3.01 -21.64 -14.79
N GLU A 10 -1.85 -21.58 -15.44
CA GLU A 10 -0.61 -21.12 -14.82
C GLU A 10 -0.78 -19.68 -14.31
N MET A 11 -0.47 -19.46 -13.03
CA MET A 11 -0.53 -18.16 -12.38
C MET A 11 0.86 -17.52 -12.30
N PRO A 12 1.00 -16.19 -12.50
CA PRO A 12 2.29 -15.52 -12.45
C PRO A 12 2.85 -15.46 -11.03
N LYS A 13 4.17 -15.69 -10.92
CA LYS A 13 4.96 -15.59 -9.69
C LYS A 13 5.09 -14.11 -9.29
N VAL A 14 4.52 -13.72 -8.16
CA VAL A 14 4.77 -12.41 -7.54
C VAL A 14 5.31 -12.65 -6.13
N GLY A 15 6.59 -12.33 -5.92
CA GLY A 15 7.24 -12.43 -4.63
C GLY A 15 8.20 -11.27 -4.42
N LEU A 16 8.03 -10.54 -3.32
CA LEU A 16 9.11 -9.81 -2.66
C LEU A 16 9.44 -10.59 -1.37
N HIS A 17 10.74 -10.89 -1.21
CA HIS A 17 11.44 -11.66 -0.16
C HIS A 17 11.47 -13.21 -0.27
N GLU A 18 12.57 -13.70 -0.86
CA GLU A 18 13.42 -14.89 -0.57
C GLU A 18 12.86 -16.27 -0.12
N SER A 19 11.55 -16.48 0.01
CA SER A 19 11.00 -17.83 0.14
C SER A 19 9.73 -17.99 -0.70
N VAL A 20 9.93 -18.19 -2.00
CA VAL A 20 8.86 -18.49 -2.98
C VAL A 20 8.40 -19.94 -2.75
N ILE A 21 7.65 -20.16 -1.67
CA ILE A 21 6.86 -21.38 -1.50
C ILE A 21 5.50 -21.11 -2.11
N SER A 22 5.15 -21.79 -3.20
CA SER A 22 3.86 -21.59 -3.85
C SER A 22 2.75 -22.32 -3.09
N TYR A 23 1.52 -21.79 -3.17
CA TYR A 23 0.35 -22.44 -2.59
C TYR A 23 0.19 -23.88 -3.07
N GLN A 24 0.44 -24.13 -4.36
CA GLN A 24 0.31 -25.45 -4.99
C GLN A 24 1.35 -26.47 -4.48
N ASP A 25 2.52 -26.01 -4.04
CA ASP A 25 3.54 -26.89 -3.46
C ASP A 25 3.16 -27.31 -2.04
N ALA A 26 2.53 -26.41 -1.29
CA ALA A 26 2.23 -26.55 0.14
C ALA A 26 0.88 -27.20 0.41
N VAL A 27 -0.08 -27.05 -0.51
CA VAL A 27 -1.49 -27.39 -0.29
C VAL A 27 -1.91 -28.49 -1.26
N ARG A 28 -2.36 -29.62 -0.73
CA ARG A 28 -2.86 -30.76 -1.49
C ARG A 28 -4.31 -31.05 -1.12
N TRP A 29 -5.21 -30.85 -2.07
CA TRP A 29 -6.62 -31.21 -1.93
C TRP A 29 -6.78 -32.73 -2.08
N ILE A 30 -7.51 -33.35 -1.15
CA ILE A 30 -7.88 -34.76 -1.20
C ILE A 30 -9.22 -34.92 -1.91
N ASP A 31 -10.18 -34.06 -1.59
CA ASP A 31 -11.50 -33.94 -2.19
C ASP A 31 -11.92 -32.45 -2.20
N ASP A 32 -13.20 -32.14 -2.41
CA ASP A 32 -13.72 -30.76 -2.47
C ASP A 32 -13.83 -30.07 -1.10
N ARG A 33 -13.72 -30.79 0.01
CA ARG A 33 -13.86 -30.30 1.38
C ARG A 33 -12.64 -30.56 2.27
N THR A 34 -11.71 -31.40 1.83
CA THR A 34 -10.59 -31.91 2.63
C THR A 34 -9.25 -31.55 2.00
N VAL A 35 -8.36 -30.98 2.81
CA VAL A 35 -7.06 -30.49 2.36
C VAL A 35 -5.95 -30.83 3.34
N THR A 36 -4.78 -31.16 2.79
CA THR A 36 -3.52 -31.31 3.54
C THR A 36 -2.62 -30.12 3.27
N ILE A 37 -2.08 -29.51 4.32
CA ILE A 37 -1.17 -28.36 4.25
C ILE A 37 0.15 -28.71 4.93
N TYR A 38 1.25 -28.54 4.22
CA TYR A 38 2.59 -28.86 4.70
C TYR A 38 3.33 -27.61 5.18
N GLY A 39 3.73 -27.62 6.45
CA GLY A 39 4.55 -26.57 7.08
C GLY A 39 6.04 -26.68 6.75
N ASN A 40 6.49 -27.74 6.09
CA ASN A 40 7.85 -27.88 5.57
C ASN A 40 7.80 -28.48 4.17
N ILE A 41 8.50 -27.86 3.23
CA ILE A 41 8.57 -28.31 1.83
C ILE A 41 10.02 -28.48 1.44
N ASN A 42 10.42 -29.71 1.12
CA ASN A 42 11.78 -30.04 0.70
C ASN A 42 12.86 -29.52 1.65
N GLY A 43 12.62 -29.63 2.97
CA GLY A 43 13.54 -29.18 4.02
C GLY A 43 13.46 -27.68 4.33
N LYS A 44 12.58 -26.92 3.66
CA LYS A 44 12.37 -25.50 3.92
C LYS A 44 11.08 -25.29 4.70
N ARG A 45 11.22 -24.77 5.92
CA ARG A 45 10.08 -24.40 6.78
C ARG A 45 9.27 -23.26 6.15
N VAL A 46 7.97 -23.47 6.00
CA VAL A 46 7.01 -22.43 5.60
C VAL A 46 6.91 -21.38 6.71
N PRO A 47 7.09 -20.07 6.42
CA PRO A 47 6.91 -19.03 7.42
C PRO A 47 5.49 -19.05 8.02
N SER A 48 5.36 -18.78 9.33
CA SER A 48 4.07 -18.86 10.04
C SER A 48 2.97 -18.02 9.38
N ARG A 49 3.32 -16.82 8.89
CA ARG A 49 2.40 -15.94 8.16
C ARG A 49 1.87 -16.60 6.87
N ILE A 50 2.76 -17.21 6.09
CA ILE A 50 2.41 -17.82 4.81
C ILE A 50 1.56 -19.08 5.03
N LEU A 51 1.89 -19.90 6.04
CA LEU A 51 1.07 -21.06 6.40
C LEU A 51 -0.36 -20.65 6.80
N GLU A 52 -0.50 -19.59 7.59
CA GLU A 52 -1.80 -19.03 7.96
C GLU A 52 -2.58 -18.51 6.74
N GLU A 53 -1.92 -17.82 5.80
CA GLU A 53 -2.53 -17.38 4.52
C GLU A 53 -3.05 -18.60 3.73
N PHE A 54 -2.30 -19.71 3.68
CA PHE A 54 -2.74 -20.93 3.00
C PHE A 54 -3.94 -21.60 3.67
N ILE A 55 -3.95 -21.65 5.00
CA ILE A 55 -5.07 -22.17 5.79
C ILE A 55 -6.34 -21.36 5.50
N GLN A 56 -6.26 -20.03 5.57
CA GLN A 56 -7.41 -19.15 5.32
C GLN A 56 -7.90 -19.23 3.87
N GLU A 57 -6.99 -19.27 2.89
CA GLU A 57 -7.33 -19.44 1.48
C GLU A 57 -8.03 -20.77 1.23
N ALA A 58 -7.52 -21.88 1.79
CA ALA A 58 -8.18 -23.18 1.66
C ALA A 58 -9.61 -23.18 2.25
N VAL A 59 -9.81 -22.56 3.41
CA VAL A 59 -11.16 -22.44 4.02
C VAL A 59 -12.09 -21.58 3.15
N LYS A 60 -11.58 -20.47 2.59
CA LYS A 60 -12.32 -19.59 1.67
C LYS A 60 -12.74 -20.33 0.41
N ASP A 61 -11.88 -21.21 -0.09
CA ASP A 61 -12.11 -22.05 -1.27
C ASP A 61 -13.03 -23.25 -0.99
N GLY A 62 -13.49 -23.42 0.26
CA GLY A 62 -14.52 -24.39 0.63
C GLY A 62 -14.06 -25.51 1.56
N ALA A 63 -12.78 -25.57 1.93
CA ALA A 63 -12.27 -26.59 2.84
C ALA A 63 -12.95 -26.49 4.22
N ARG A 64 -13.32 -27.65 4.76
CA ARG A 64 -13.89 -27.80 6.10
C ARG A 64 -13.08 -28.78 6.96
N ASN A 65 -12.29 -29.65 6.34
CA ASN A 65 -11.39 -30.57 7.03
C ASN A 65 -9.95 -30.28 6.60
N LEU A 66 -9.13 -29.76 7.52
CA LEU A 66 -7.74 -29.41 7.26
C LEU A 66 -6.83 -30.33 8.05
N HIS A 67 -5.86 -30.95 7.38
CA HIS A 67 -4.76 -31.68 8.02
C HIS A 67 -3.46 -30.92 7.83
N ILE A 68 -2.84 -30.50 8.91
CA ILE A 68 -1.67 -29.62 8.90
C ILE A 68 -0.48 -30.37 9.47
N TYR A 69 0.57 -30.53 8.68
CA TYR A 69 1.87 -30.99 9.15
C TYR A 69 2.73 -29.79 9.55
N ALA A 70 2.72 -29.47 10.84
CA ALA A 70 3.47 -28.36 11.41
C ALA A 70 4.96 -28.70 11.61
N ASP A 71 5.79 -27.67 11.54
CA ASP A 71 7.23 -27.67 11.79
C ASP A 71 7.60 -26.39 12.58
N GLY A 72 6.95 -26.23 13.73
CA GLY A 72 7.14 -25.13 14.67
C GLY A 72 6.44 -23.83 14.29
N GLN A 73 5.44 -23.82 13.40
CA GLN A 73 4.68 -22.60 13.08
C GLN A 73 3.84 -22.12 14.26
N HIS A 74 3.74 -20.80 14.37
CA HIS A 74 2.98 -20.12 15.42
C HIS A 74 1.59 -19.78 14.90
N GLY A 75 0.59 -19.72 15.79
CA GLY A 75 -0.72 -19.15 15.47
C GLY A 75 -1.67 -20.06 14.67
N ILE A 76 -1.34 -21.34 14.49
CA ILE A 76 -2.06 -22.24 13.59
C ILE A 76 -3.55 -22.35 13.98
N GLY A 77 -4.45 -22.09 13.02
CA GLY A 77 -5.88 -22.41 13.11
C GLY A 77 -6.72 -21.43 13.95
N GLY A 78 -6.11 -20.37 14.48
CA GLY A 78 -6.79 -19.46 15.40
C GLY A 78 -7.71 -18.43 14.74
N ARG A 79 -7.35 -17.86 13.59
CA ARG A 79 -8.10 -16.74 12.99
C ARG A 79 -9.02 -17.16 11.85
N ILE A 80 -9.64 -18.33 11.99
CA ILE A 80 -10.60 -18.83 11.01
C ILE A 80 -11.99 -18.33 11.40
N TYR A 81 -12.71 -17.82 10.39
CA TYR A 81 -14.08 -17.35 10.51
C TYR A 81 -14.99 -18.26 9.69
N PRO A 82 -15.54 -19.33 10.28
CA PRO A 82 -16.43 -20.23 9.58
C PRO A 82 -17.72 -19.49 9.18
N GLN A 83 -17.96 -19.31 7.88
CA GLN A 83 -19.24 -18.80 7.39
C GLN A 83 -20.19 -19.97 7.14
N GLY A 84 -21.11 -20.21 8.07
CA GLY A 84 -22.19 -21.19 7.94
C GLY A 84 -21.91 -22.60 8.47
N GLU A 85 -20.76 -23.19 8.12
CA GLU A 85 -20.41 -24.59 8.50
C GLU A 85 -19.13 -24.65 9.35
N PRO A 86 -19.03 -25.57 10.33
CA PRO A 86 -17.83 -25.72 11.14
C PRO A 86 -16.58 -26.13 10.33
N VAL A 87 -15.41 -25.71 10.81
CA VAL A 87 -14.10 -26.07 10.25
C VAL A 87 -13.34 -26.91 11.28
N ARG A 88 -12.91 -28.11 10.89
CA ARG A 88 -12.09 -29.00 11.70
C ARG A 88 -10.65 -29.01 11.19
N ILE A 89 -9.71 -28.86 12.12
CA ILE A 89 -8.28 -28.80 11.86
C ILE A 89 -7.58 -29.85 12.71
N THR A 90 -6.85 -30.74 12.06
CA THR A 90 -5.95 -31.69 12.72
C THR A 90 -4.51 -31.26 12.49
N ILE A 91 -3.72 -31.15 13.54
CA ILE A 91 -2.34 -30.67 13.50
C ILE A 91 -1.42 -31.79 13.99
N GLU A 92 -0.42 -32.13 13.18
CA GLU A 92 0.64 -33.09 13.49
C GLU A 92 2.02 -32.42 13.39
N GLY A 93 2.99 -32.95 14.14
CA GLY A 93 4.34 -32.39 14.20
C GLY A 93 4.52 -31.30 15.26
N PRO A 94 5.72 -30.69 15.35
CA PRO A 94 6.00 -29.66 16.36
C PRO A 94 5.12 -28.42 16.16
N VAL A 95 4.37 -28.02 17.20
CA VAL A 95 3.51 -26.83 17.16
C VAL A 95 4.14 -25.69 17.94
N GLY A 96 4.29 -24.54 17.29
CA GLY A 96 4.83 -23.34 17.91
C GLY A 96 3.80 -22.60 18.79
N GLN A 97 4.16 -21.40 19.23
CA GLN A 97 3.33 -20.63 20.17
C GLN A 97 1.97 -20.23 19.58
N ARG A 98 0.98 -19.97 20.44
CA ARG A 98 -0.32 -19.37 20.11
C ARG A 98 -1.21 -20.21 19.19
N CYS A 99 -1.07 -21.53 19.22
CA CYS A 99 -1.99 -22.43 18.51
C CYS A 99 -3.44 -22.13 18.89
N GLY A 100 -4.32 -21.95 17.89
CA GLY A 100 -5.74 -21.62 18.10
C GLY A 100 -6.00 -20.26 18.75
N SER A 101 -5.04 -19.35 18.76
CA SER A 101 -5.23 -18.01 19.33
C SER A 101 -6.25 -17.18 18.54
N MET A 102 -7.12 -16.46 19.24
CA MET A 102 -8.26 -15.74 18.66
C MET A 102 -9.28 -16.66 17.97
N GLY A 103 -9.30 -17.95 18.36
CA GLY A 103 -10.22 -18.97 17.87
C GLY A 103 -11.68 -18.54 17.95
N MET A 104 -12.42 -18.68 16.86
CA MET A 104 -13.83 -18.31 16.77
C MET A 104 -14.76 -19.53 16.83
N PHE A 105 -16.03 -19.30 17.17
CA PHE A 105 -17.08 -20.32 17.16
C PHE A 105 -17.14 -21.05 15.81
N GLY A 106 -17.41 -22.36 15.85
CA GLY A 106 -17.44 -23.23 14.69
C GLY A 106 -16.06 -23.74 14.25
N THR A 107 -14.98 -23.38 14.95
CA THR A 107 -13.64 -23.94 14.68
C THR A 107 -13.30 -25.02 15.72
N GLU A 108 -12.94 -26.22 15.25
CA GLU A 108 -12.45 -27.31 16.08
C GLU A 108 -11.00 -27.64 15.71
N ILE A 109 -10.10 -27.59 16.68
CA ILE A 109 -8.66 -27.85 16.49
C ILE A 109 -8.26 -29.06 17.34
N VAL A 110 -7.64 -30.04 16.71
CA VAL A 110 -7.08 -31.22 17.38
C VAL A 110 -5.59 -31.27 17.11
N VAL A 111 -4.78 -31.18 18.16
CA VAL A 111 -3.33 -31.31 18.08
C VAL A 111 -2.92 -32.72 18.50
N LYS A 112 -2.29 -33.45 17.59
CA LYS A 112 -1.73 -34.79 17.83
C LYS A 112 -0.35 -34.66 18.48
N GLY A 113 -0.33 -34.30 19.76
CA GLY A 113 0.88 -34.12 20.57
C GLY A 113 0.77 -32.94 21.54
N GLY A 114 1.91 -32.47 22.04
CA GLY A 114 1.99 -31.28 22.89
C GLY A 114 1.98 -29.98 22.09
N VAL A 115 1.67 -28.88 22.77
CA VAL A 115 1.68 -27.51 22.21
C VAL A 115 2.57 -26.59 23.02
N SER A 116 3.23 -25.66 22.31
CA SER A 116 3.99 -24.58 22.94
C SER A 116 3.07 -23.51 23.56
N ASP A 117 3.67 -22.42 24.04
CA ASP A 117 3.03 -21.46 24.93
C ASP A 117 1.81 -20.79 24.29
N ASP A 118 0.88 -20.34 25.14
CA ASP A 118 -0.27 -19.51 24.76
C ASP A 118 -1.32 -20.21 23.86
N VAL A 119 -1.48 -21.53 23.93
CA VAL A 119 -2.58 -22.22 23.24
C VAL A 119 -3.93 -21.64 23.64
N GLY A 120 -4.76 -21.28 22.67
CA GLY A 120 -6.06 -20.64 22.90
C GLY A 120 -5.99 -19.23 23.50
N TRP A 121 -4.87 -18.52 23.32
CA TRP A 121 -4.77 -17.11 23.74
C TRP A 121 -5.83 -16.24 23.05
N LEU A 122 -6.59 -15.46 23.82
CA LEU A 122 -7.73 -14.66 23.34
C LEU A 122 -8.81 -15.48 22.63
N ASN A 123 -9.00 -16.75 22.99
CA ASN A 123 -10.04 -17.57 22.36
C ASN A 123 -11.44 -16.98 22.59
N CYS A 124 -12.21 -16.92 21.50
CA CYS A 124 -13.54 -16.31 21.41
C CYS A 124 -14.61 -17.31 20.96
N GLY A 125 -14.34 -18.62 21.04
CA GLY A 125 -15.35 -19.65 20.77
C GLY A 125 -14.84 -20.95 20.17
N ALA A 126 -13.57 -21.05 19.76
CA ALA A 126 -13.06 -22.31 19.22
C ALA A 126 -12.97 -23.40 20.30
N LYS A 127 -13.08 -24.65 19.86
CA LYS A 127 -12.82 -25.85 20.67
C LYS A 127 -11.44 -26.39 20.30
N ILE A 128 -10.53 -26.46 21.26
CA ILE A 128 -9.15 -26.89 21.07
C ILE A 128 -8.92 -28.13 21.92
N THR A 129 -8.42 -29.20 21.30
CA THR A 129 -8.05 -30.45 21.96
C THR A 129 -6.57 -30.71 21.73
N VAL A 130 -5.82 -30.89 22.82
CA VAL A 130 -4.38 -31.15 22.82
C VAL A 130 -4.17 -32.56 23.36
N LEU A 131 -3.69 -33.48 22.53
CA LEU A 131 -3.42 -34.87 22.91
C LEU A 131 -2.02 -35.04 23.54
N GLY A 132 -1.60 -34.07 24.34
CA GLY A 132 -0.31 -33.99 25.01
C GLY A 132 -0.30 -32.89 26.06
N ASP A 133 0.89 -32.41 26.44
CA ASP A 133 1.04 -31.30 27.37
C ASP A 133 0.83 -29.94 26.68
N ALA A 134 0.24 -28.99 27.41
CA ALA A 134 0.24 -27.58 27.03
C ALA A 134 1.23 -26.84 27.92
N THR A 135 2.13 -26.06 27.33
CA THR A 135 3.14 -25.32 28.11
C THR A 135 2.54 -24.04 28.72
N ASN A 136 3.33 -22.97 28.86
CA ASN A 136 2.94 -21.81 29.67
C ASN A 136 1.83 -21.01 28.99
N GLY A 137 1.02 -20.32 29.78
CA GLY A 137 0.05 -19.37 29.24
C GLY A 137 -1.15 -19.99 28.51
N ALA A 138 -1.35 -21.31 28.63
CA ALA A 138 -2.50 -21.95 28.02
C ALA A 138 -3.80 -21.28 28.50
N TRP A 139 -4.69 -20.99 27.55
CA TRP A 139 -6.00 -20.37 27.79
C TRP A 139 -5.97 -18.94 28.31
N ASN A 140 -4.86 -18.22 28.13
CA ASN A 140 -4.74 -16.83 28.56
C ASN A 140 -5.74 -15.90 27.87
N ALA A 141 -6.40 -15.06 28.66
CA ALA A 141 -7.35 -14.06 28.21
C ALA A 141 -8.51 -14.59 27.33
N ALA A 142 -8.80 -15.90 27.42
CA ALA A 142 -9.95 -16.49 26.73
C ALA A 142 -11.25 -15.89 27.25
N ALA A 143 -12.20 -15.67 26.34
CA ALA A 143 -13.51 -15.10 26.62
C ALA A 143 -14.65 -16.11 26.40
N GLN A 144 -14.45 -17.12 25.55
CA GLN A 144 -15.40 -18.20 25.24
C GLN A 144 -14.65 -19.45 24.74
N GLY A 145 -15.38 -20.53 24.47
CA GLY A 145 -14.87 -21.77 23.87
C GLY A 145 -14.34 -22.76 24.89
N ILE A 146 -13.65 -23.80 24.41
CA ILE A 146 -13.23 -24.95 25.23
C ILE A 146 -11.80 -25.34 24.91
N LEU A 147 -10.96 -25.53 25.93
CA LEU A 147 -9.66 -26.17 25.85
C LEU A 147 -9.68 -27.50 26.60
N TYR A 148 -9.36 -28.57 25.88
CA TYR A 148 -9.18 -29.91 26.42
C TYR A 148 -7.72 -30.33 26.29
N VAL A 149 -7.06 -30.61 27.41
CA VAL A 149 -5.65 -31.01 27.46
C VAL A 149 -5.54 -32.41 28.04
N GLN A 150 -4.97 -33.36 27.28
CA GLN A 150 -4.73 -34.74 27.73
C GLN A 150 -3.60 -34.81 28.76
N GLY A 151 -2.64 -33.87 28.73
CA GLY A 151 -1.52 -33.79 29.64
C GLY A 151 -1.70 -32.75 30.76
N SER A 152 -0.59 -32.10 31.11
CA SER A 152 -0.52 -31.02 32.09
C SER A 152 -0.54 -29.64 31.41
N GLY A 153 -0.92 -28.60 32.17
CA GLY A 153 -0.73 -27.19 31.80
C GLY A 153 0.56 -26.61 32.39
N GLY A 154 1.26 -25.72 31.71
CA GLY A 154 2.44 -25.04 32.23
C GLY A 154 2.13 -23.96 33.28
N ALA A 155 3.10 -23.08 33.52
CA ALA A 155 2.89 -21.91 34.38
C ALA A 155 1.94 -20.91 33.72
N ARG A 156 1.26 -20.10 34.55
CA ARG A 156 0.36 -19.02 34.12
C ARG A 156 -0.72 -19.47 33.14
N CYS A 157 -1.23 -20.70 33.28
CA CYS A 157 -2.43 -21.07 32.55
C CYS A 157 -3.65 -20.33 33.13
N ASP A 158 -4.68 -20.12 32.31
CA ASP A 158 -5.94 -19.47 32.71
C ASP A 158 -5.80 -18.02 33.22
N THR A 159 -4.72 -17.32 32.89
CA THR A 159 -4.59 -15.93 33.35
C THR A 159 -5.53 -15.00 32.59
N MET A 160 -6.13 -14.05 33.31
CA MET A 160 -7.00 -13.01 32.75
C MET A 160 -8.20 -13.51 31.91
N THR A 161 -8.65 -14.76 32.06
CA THR A 161 -9.86 -15.22 31.36
C THR A 161 -11.06 -14.39 31.79
N LYS A 162 -11.98 -14.14 30.85
CA LYS A 162 -13.15 -13.27 31.06
C LYS A 162 -14.41 -14.04 30.72
N HIS A 163 -15.50 -13.74 31.40
CA HIS A 163 -16.81 -14.25 31.01
C HIS A 163 -17.73 -13.05 30.76
N ASN A 164 -18.26 -12.99 29.54
CA ASN A 164 -19.35 -12.09 29.20
C ASN A 164 -20.66 -12.88 29.41
N PRO A 165 -21.57 -12.43 30.30
CA PRO A 165 -22.82 -13.15 30.59
C PRO A 165 -23.74 -13.40 29.38
N ARG A 166 -23.50 -12.73 28.25
CA ARG A 166 -24.23 -12.95 26.99
C ARG A 166 -23.86 -14.26 26.28
N PHE A 167 -22.78 -14.92 26.68
CA PHE A 167 -22.22 -16.07 26.00
C PHE A 167 -21.79 -17.14 27.00
N ASP A 168 -21.57 -18.36 26.52
CA ASP A 168 -21.09 -19.44 27.38
C ASP A 168 -19.71 -19.12 27.99
N PRO A 169 -19.47 -19.49 29.26
CA PRO A 169 -18.18 -19.27 29.89
C PRO A 169 -17.07 -20.05 29.18
N PRO A 170 -15.85 -19.47 29.06
CA PRO A 170 -14.72 -20.21 28.55
C PRO A 170 -14.38 -21.36 29.51
N GLN A 171 -14.06 -22.53 28.96
CA GLN A 171 -13.72 -23.73 29.72
C GLN A 171 -12.30 -24.20 29.43
N SER A 172 -11.54 -24.58 30.46
CA SER A 172 -10.27 -25.28 30.32
C SER A 172 -10.25 -26.55 31.16
N TRP A 173 -9.69 -27.63 30.59
CA TRP A 173 -9.64 -28.95 31.21
C TRP A 173 -8.24 -29.52 31.09
N TYR A 174 -7.69 -29.96 32.21
CA TYR A 174 -6.36 -30.54 32.32
C TYR A 174 -6.46 -31.90 33.02
N LEU A 175 -5.91 -32.96 32.39
CA LEU A 175 -6.04 -34.31 32.93
C LEU A 175 -5.14 -34.49 34.16
N ARG A 176 -3.94 -33.92 34.10
CA ARG A 176 -2.89 -34.11 35.10
C ARG A 176 -2.88 -32.98 36.12
N ASP A 177 -2.04 -31.97 35.92
CA ASP A 177 -1.81 -30.83 36.81
C ASP A 177 -1.53 -29.55 36.03
N VAL A 178 -1.51 -28.41 36.72
CA VAL A 178 -1.14 -27.10 36.16
C VAL A 178 0.03 -26.48 36.94
N GLY A 179 0.79 -25.61 36.29
CA GLY A 179 1.98 -24.97 36.86
C GLY A 179 1.70 -23.70 37.67
N ASP A 180 2.77 -23.04 38.07
CA ASP A 180 2.74 -21.87 38.96
C ASP A 180 1.92 -20.69 38.42
N SER A 181 1.37 -19.88 39.33
CA SER A 181 0.54 -18.71 39.01
C SER A 181 -0.69 -19.05 38.16
N PHE A 182 -1.23 -20.27 38.31
CA PHE A 182 -2.47 -20.67 37.66
C PHE A 182 -3.63 -19.74 38.01
N ALA A 183 -4.43 -19.35 37.02
CA ALA A 183 -5.61 -18.50 37.17
C ALA A 183 -5.33 -17.09 37.76
N GLU A 184 -4.15 -16.53 37.52
CA GLU A 184 -3.83 -15.15 37.92
C GLU A 184 -4.73 -14.13 37.19
N PHE A 185 -5.33 -13.21 37.94
CA PHE A 185 -6.27 -12.20 37.43
C PHE A 185 -7.50 -12.76 36.68
N LYS A 186 -7.86 -14.03 36.92
CA LYS A 186 -9.03 -14.67 36.32
C LYS A 186 -10.32 -13.92 36.69
N ALA A 187 -11.07 -13.47 35.69
CA ALA A 187 -12.28 -12.66 35.84
C ALA A 187 -13.56 -13.40 35.41
N GLY A 188 -13.45 -14.68 35.00
CA GLY A 188 -14.58 -15.52 34.61
C GLY A 188 -14.13 -16.83 33.96
N GLY A 189 -15.08 -17.73 33.72
CA GLY A 189 -14.83 -19.05 33.12
C GLY A 189 -14.77 -20.21 34.12
N ILE A 190 -14.65 -21.42 33.59
CA ILE A 190 -14.59 -22.67 34.33
C ILE A 190 -13.26 -23.35 34.02
N ALA A 191 -12.51 -23.77 35.05
CA ALA A 191 -11.33 -24.60 34.86
C ALA A 191 -11.48 -25.92 35.62
N VAL A 192 -11.02 -27.02 35.04
CA VAL A 192 -11.08 -28.36 35.64
C VAL A 192 -9.69 -29.00 35.60
N VAL A 193 -9.19 -29.43 36.76
CA VAL A 193 -7.89 -30.11 36.90
C VAL A 193 -8.11 -31.48 37.55
N CYS A 194 -7.96 -32.57 36.79
CA CYS A 194 -8.39 -33.91 37.22
C CYS A 194 -7.38 -34.63 38.15
N GLY A 195 -6.15 -34.15 38.25
CA GLY A 195 -5.16 -34.67 39.20
C GLY A 195 -4.64 -36.07 38.87
N VAL A 196 -4.77 -36.55 37.64
CA VAL A 196 -4.31 -37.90 37.25
C VAL A 196 -2.80 -37.87 37.01
N ASN A 197 -2.03 -38.61 37.81
CA ASN A 197 -0.55 -38.68 37.68
C ASN A 197 0.12 -37.29 37.54
N PRO A 198 -0.08 -36.36 38.51
CA PRO A 198 0.41 -34.99 38.42
C PRO A 198 1.93 -34.95 38.42
N ARG A 199 2.54 -33.99 37.71
CA ARG A 199 4.01 -33.78 37.73
C ARG A 199 4.52 -33.46 39.13
N ASN A 200 3.72 -32.73 39.92
CA ASN A 200 3.98 -32.47 41.34
C ASN A 200 2.87 -33.07 42.23
N PRO A 201 3.11 -34.22 42.88
CA PRO A 201 2.13 -34.85 43.78
C PRO A 201 1.75 -34.02 45.02
N ARG A 202 2.52 -32.96 45.35
CA ARG A 202 2.23 -32.10 46.50
C ARG A 202 1.18 -31.02 46.18
N SER A 203 1.13 -30.56 44.93
CA SER A 203 0.18 -29.53 44.51
C SER A 203 -0.19 -29.70 43.04
N VAL A 204 -1.48 -29.94 42.77
CA VAL A 204 -2.01 -30.04 41.40
C VAL A 204 -2.23 -28.68 40.73
N LEU A 205 -2.13 -27.58 41.49
CA LEU A 205 -2.35 -26.20 41.03
C LEU A 205 -1.07 -25.33 41.02
N GLY A 206 0.11 -25.93 41.23
CA GLY A 206 1.38 -25.21 41.30
C GLY A 206 1.49 -24.26 42.50
N TYR A 207 2.44 -23.32 42.43
CA TYR A 207 2.68 -22.29 43.44
C TYR A 207 1.87 -21.00 43.17
N ARG A 208 1.30 -20.42 44.23
CA ARG A 208 0.52 -19.15 44.21
C ARG A 208 -0.62 -19.12 43.16
N PRO A 209 -1.52 -20.12 43.12
CA PRO A 209 -2.69 -20.04 42.26
C PRO A 209 -3.67 -18.94 42.70
N CYS A 210 -4.47 -18.45 41.75
CA CYS A 210 -5.62 -17.57 41.95
C CYS A 210 -5.33 -16.14 42.45
N VAL A 211 -4.09 -15.66 42.37
CA VAL A 211 -3.75 -14.28 42.75
C VAL A 211 -4.53 -13.29 41.88
N GLY A 212 -5.25 -12.38 42.51
CA GLY A 212 -6.08 -11.39 41.81
C GLY A 212 -7.29 -11.95 41.07
N MET A 213 -7.66 -13.23 41.27
CA MET A 213 -8.88 -13.81 40.68
C MET A 213 -10.12 -13.06 41.23
N VAL A 214 -11.01 -12.61 40.36
CA VAL A 214 -12.23 -11.84 40.70
C VAL A 214 -13.52 -12.47 40.16
N GLY A 215 -13.43 -13.49 39.30
CA GLY A 215 -14.60 -14.21 38.76
C GLY A 215 -14.25 -15.63 38.32
N GLY A 216 -15.26 -16.49 38.09
CA GLY A 216 -15.10 -17.87 37.62
C GLY A 216 -15.05 -18.93 38.71
N VAL A 217 -14.89 -20.19 38.31
CA VAL A 217 -14.77 -21.36 39.19
C VAL A 217 -13.63 -22.27 38.73
N ILE A 218 -12.93 -22.87 39.69
CA ILE A 218 -11.89 -23.86 39.44
C ILE A 218 -12.27 -25.12 40.20
N TYR A 219 -12.56 -26.20 39.47
CA TYR A 219 -12.73 -27.55 40.03
C TYR A 219 -11.39 -28.28 39.96
N PHE A 220 -11.02 -28.95 41.05
CA PHE A 220 -9.79 -29.73 41.06
C PHE A 220 -9.91 -30.98 41.93
N ARG A 221 -9.18 -32.03 41.54
CA ARG A 221 -9.02 -33.27 42.30
C ARG A 221 -7.56 -33.43 42.69
N GLY A 222 -7.31 -33.76 43.97
CA GLY A 222 -5.97 -33.93 44.54
C GLY A 222 -5.55 -32.82 45.51
N ARG A 223 -4.28 -32.87 45.94
CA ARG A 223 -3.73 -31.95 46.96
C ARG A 223 -3.28 -30.62 46.36
N ILE A 224 -3.35 -29.55 47.15
CA ILE A 224 -2.81 -28.22 46.82
C ILE A 224 -1.87 -27.73 47.93
N ASP A 225 -0.83 -26.97 47.56
CA ASP A 225 0.16 -26.39 48.47
C ASP A 225 -0.03 -24.86 48.57
N GLY A 226 -1.20 -24.46 49.06
CA GLY A 226 -1.61 -23.06 49.24
C GLY A 226 -2.30 -22.42 48.03
N TYR A 227 -2.99 -21.30 48.29
CA TYR A 227 -3.71 -20.48 47.31
C TYR A 227 -3.85 -19.03 47.80
N SER A 228 -4.31 -18.10 46.95
CA SER A 228 -4.56 -16.72 47.41
C SER A 228 -5.80 -16.62 48.31
N GLU A 229 -5.62 -16.79 49.62
CA GLU A 229 -6.69 -16.62 50.63
C GLU A 229 -7.28 -15.21 50.68
N ARG A 230 -6.56 -14.23 50.14
CA ARG A 230 -7.03 -12.86 49.96
C ARG A 230 -8.11 -12.77 48.88
N ASP A 231 -7.99 -13.55 47.82
CA ASP A 231 -8.80 -13.41 46.61
C ASP A 231 -9.89 -14.46 46.47
N VAL A 232 -9.66 -15.69 46.94
CA VAL A 232 -10.57 -16.83 46.77
C VAL A 232 -10.83 -17.59 48.07
N LYS A 233 -11.93 -18.35 48.09
CA LYS A 233 -12.30 -19.31 49.14
C LYS A 233 -12.33 -20.72 48.58
N LEU A 234 -11.80 -21.67 49.35
CA LEU A 234 -11.89 -23.11 49.10
C LEU A 234 -13.22 -23.64 49.64
N LEU A 235 -13.97 -24.37 48.81
CA LEU A 235 -15.26 -24.95 49.14
C LEU A 235 -15.33 -26.41 48.68
N GLU A 236 -16.13 -27.22 49.37
CA GLU A 236 -16.55 -28.52 48.88
C GLU A 236 -17.47 -28.38 47.65
N ILE A 237 -17.51 -29.40 46.81
CA ILE A 237 -18.45 -29.43 45.68
C ILE A 237 -19.89 -29.69 46.18
N THR A 238 -20.86 -29.07 45.51
CA THR A 238 -22.29 -29.31 45.75
C THR A 238 -22.81 -30.44 44.86
N GLU A 239 -24.02 -30.93 45.13
CA GLU A 239 -24.68 -31.93 44.26
C GLU A 239 -24.83 -31.44 42.81
N GLN A 240 -25.13 -30.15 42.62
CA GLN A 240 -25.22 -29.53 41.30
C GLN A 240 -23.86 -29.47 40.59
N ASP A 241 -22.80 -29.13 41.33
CA ASP A 241 -21.43 -29.15 40.78
C ASP A 241 -21.05 -30.58 40.35
N TRP A 242 -21.41 -31.57 41.17
CA TRP A 242 -21.09 -32.97 40.91
C TRP A 242 -21.79 -33.49 39.67
N GLN A 243 -23.09 -33.22 39.52
CA GLN A 243 -23.83 -33.58 38.32
C GLN A 243 -23.20 -32.94 37.07
N TRP A 244 -22.89 -31.64 37.14
CA TRP A 244 -22.25 -30.93 36.04
C TRP A 244 -20.88 -31.52 35.68
N LEU A 245 -20.04 -31.85 36.67
CA LEU A 245 -18.75 -32.49 36.45
C LEU A 245 -18.90 -33.86 35.77
N CYS A 246 -19.81 -34.71 36.25
CA CYS A 246 -20.05 -36.05 35.68
C CYS A 246 -20.55 -35.99 34.23
N GLU A 247 -21.43 -35.03 33.92
CA GLU A 247 -21.96 -34.82 32.56
C GLU A 247 -20.87 -34.32 31.60
N ASN A 248 -19.97 -33.43 32.06
CA ASN A 248 -18.95 -32.80 31.21
C ASN A 248 -17.60 -33.54 31.17
N LEU A 249 -17.32 -34.43 32.14
CA LEU A 249 -16.14 -35.30 32.11
C LEU A 249 -16.19 -36.27 30.93
N LYS A 250 -17.36 -36.82 30.59
CA LYS A 250 -17.51 -37.78 29.50
C LYS A 250 -17.10 -37.22 28.12
N PRO A 251 -17.61 -36.05 27.66
CA PRO A 251 -17.19 -35.46 26.40
C PRO A 251 -15.71 -35.03 26.43
N TYR A 252 -15.21 -34.55 27.56
CA TYR A 252 -13.79 -34.22 27.73
C TYR A 252 -12.90 -35.46 27.51
N LEU A 253 -13.13 -36.54 28.28
CA LEU A 253 -12.35 -37.77 28.21
C LEU A 253 -12.46 -38.44 26.82
N THR A 254 -13.61 -38.33 26.16
CA THR A 254 -13.77 -38.79 24.77
C THR A 254 -12.88 -38.00 23.82
N ALA A 255 -12.86 -36.67 23.94
CA ALA A 255 -12.04 -35.82 23.08
C ALA A 255 -10.54 -36.06 23.27
N ILE A 256 -10.10 -36.30 24.51
CA ILE A 256 -8.69 -36.58 24.82
C ILE A 256 -8.33 -38.08 24.72
N GLU A 257 -9.20 -38.94 24.20
CA GLU A 257 -8.94 -40.37 24.01
C GLU A 257 -8.57 -41.10 25.34
N ARG A 258 -9.31 -40.82 26.43
CA ARG A 258 -9.12 -41.38 27.79
C ARG A 258 -10.44 -41.75 28.50
N VAL A 259 -11.40 -42.28 27.76
CA VAL A 259 -12.76 -42.62 28.28
C VAL A 259 -12.71 -43.63 29.43
N GLU A 260 -11.69 -44.49 29.45
CA GLU A 260 -11.46 -45.51 30.48
C GLU A 260 -11.28 -44.92 31.90
N LEU A 261 -10.94 -43.63 32.03
CA LEU A 261 -10.78 -42.97 33.33
C LEU A 261 -12.10 -42.44 33.91
N TYR A 262 -13.22 -42.56 33.20
CA TYR A 262 -14.50 -41.98 33.62
C TYR A 262 -14.96 -42.53 34.98
N ASP A 263 -14.95 -43.85 35.14
CA ASP A 263 -15.41 -44.51 36.38
C ASP A 263 -14.50 -44.19 37.56
N GLU A 264 -13.20 -43.97 37.33
CA GLU A 264 -12.25 -43.54 38.37
C GLU A 264 -12.55 -42.10 38.82
N LEU A 265 -12.67 -41.17 37.86
CA LEU A 265 -12.85 -39.75 38.15
C LEU A 265 -14.23 -39.42 38.73
N THR A 266 -15.22 -40.29 38.51
CA THR A 266 -16.59 -40.16 39.00
C THR A 266 -16.91 -41.08 40.19
N LYS A 267 -15.88 -41.70 40.80
CA LYS A 267 -16.08 -42.65 41.91
C LYS A 267 -16.63 -42.00 43.17
N SER A 268 -16.19 -40.79 43.51
CA SER A 268 -16.58 -40.10 44.75
C SER A 268 -16.54 -38.58 44.58
N PRO A 269 -17.62 -37.85 44.96
CA PRO A 269 -17.62 -36.40 44.97
C PRO A 269 -16.60 -35.81 45.94
N ASN A 270 -16.27 -36.52 47.02
CA ASN A 270 -15.38 -36.03 48.09
C ASN A 270 -13.90 -35.91 47.67
N GLU A 271 -13.53 -36.40 46.48
CA GLU A 271 -12.17 -36.21 45.95
C GLU A 271 -11.99 -34.86 45.24
N TRP A 272 -13.09 -34.17 44.98
CA TRP A 272 -13.15 -32.93 44.22
C TRP A 272 -13.46 -31.75 45.13
N HIS A 273 -12.78 -30.64 44.86
CA HIS A 273 -12.98 -29.39 45.58
C HIS A 273 -13.13 -28.25 44.57
N LYS A 274 -13.63 -27.08 45.02
CA LYS A 274 -13.71 -25.89 44.18
C LYS A 274 -13.15 -24.64 44.84
N LEU A 275 -12.48 -23.81 44.03
CA LEU A 275 -12.07 -22.45 44.40
C LEU A 275 -12.97 -21.44 43.69
N VAL A 276 -13.51 -20.50 44.46
CA VAL A 276 -14.34 -19.39 43.95
C VAL A 276 -13.87 -18.06 44.56
N PRO A 277 -13.94 -16.94 43.82
CA PRO A 277 -13.50 -15.65 44.31
C PRO A 277 -14.46 -15.09 45.35
N TYR A 278 -13.93 -14.27 46.26
CA TYR A 278 -14.79 -13.44 47.10
C TYR A 278 -15.57 -12.44 46.27
N THR A 279 -16.85 -12.29 46.56
CA THR A 279 -17.70 -11.27 45.96
C THR A 279 -17.21 -9.86 46.31
N PRO A 280 -17.53 -8.83 45.50
CA PRO A 280 -17.22 -7.45 45.85
C PRO A 280 -17.72 -7.03 47.23
N GLN A 281 -18.88 -7.54 47.67
CA GLN A 281 -19.43 -7.30 49.01
C GLN A 281 -18.55 -7.93 50.09
N GLU A 282 -18.18 -9.21 49.95
CA GLU A 282 -17.28 -9.93 50.86
C GLU A 282 -15.91 -9.24 50.95
N ARG A 283 -15.36 -8.77 49.82
CA ARG A 283 -14.09 -8.02 49.78
C ARG A 283 -14.18 -6.66 50.48
N ARG A 284 -15.29 -5.93 50.32
CA ARG A 284 -15.50 -4.62 50.99
C ARG A 284 -15.59 -4.76 52.51
N GLN A 285 -16.16 -5.86 53.00
CA GLN A 285 -16.23 -6.16 54.43
C GLN A 285 -14.86 -6.52 55.00
N ARG A 286 -13.97 -7.08 54.18
CA ARG A 286 -12.57 -7.35 54.53
C ARG A 286 -11.75 -6.06 54.49
N ARG A 287 -11.64 -5.37 55.63
CA ARG A 287 -10.77 -4.19 55.82
C ARG A 287 -9.29 -4.57 55.68
N TRP A 288 -8.76 -4.53 54.47
CA TRP A 288 -7.31 -4.43 54.24
C TRP A 288 -6.99 -2.94 54.15
N PHE A 289 -6.18 -2.44 55.09
CA PHE A 289 -5.86 -1.02 55.32
C PHE A 289 -5.84 -0.16 54.04
N LYS A 290 -6.77 0.79 53.92
CA LYS A 290 -6.67 1.92 52.97
C LYS A 290 -6.23 3.15 53.74
N VAL A 291 -4.96 3.53 53.61
CA VAL A 291 -4.49 4.86 54.04
C VAL A 291 -5.00 5.87 53.01
N PRO A 292 -5.77 6.91 53.38
CA PRO A 292 -6.14 8.00 52.47
C PRO A 292 -4.89 8.61 51.83
N MET A 293 -4.96 9.02 50.57
CA MET A 293 -3.76 9.51 49.86
C MET A 293 -3.22 10.82 50.42
N GLU A 294 -4.11 11.63 51.01
CA GLU A 294 -3.71 12.80 51.79
C GLU A 294 -2.94 12.41 53.05
N ASP A 295 -3.37 11.36 53.76
CA ASP A 295 -2.66 10.84 54.93
C ASP A 295 -1.35 10.17 54.55
N PHE A 296 -1.30 9.45 53.42
CA PHE A 296 -0.05 8.92 52.89
C PHE A 296 0.94 10.06 52.57
N ARG A 297 0.47 11.10 51.87
CA ARG A 297 1.28 12.28 51.53
C ARG A 297 1.82 12.98 52.77
N LYS A 298 0.93 13.39 53.69
CA LYS A 298 1.29 14.18 54.87
C LYS A 298 2.12 13.38 55.88
N ASN A 299 1.72 12.12 56.14
CA ASN A 299 2.27 11.36 57.25
C ASN A 299 3.45 10.48 56.87
N TYR A 300 3.65 10.17 55.58
CA TYR A 300 4.73 9.32 55.09
C TYR A 300 5.60 10.06 54.07
N TRP A 301 5.05 10.46 52.92
CA TRP A 301 5.85 11.02 51.81
C TRP A 301 6.57 12.34 52.16
N GLU A 302 5.85 13.35 52.65
CA GLU A 302 6.43 14.67 52.97
C GLU A 302 7.42 14.63 54.14
N LYS A 303 7.30 13.65 55.04
CA LYS A 303 8.30 13.42 56.09
C LYS A 303 9.62 12.92 55.52
N GLU A 304 9.56 12.06 54.51
CA GLU A 304 10.75 11.46 53.90
C GLU A 304 11.44 12.42 52.90
N VAL A 305 10.67 13.15 52.09
CA VAL A 305 11.23 13.96 50.97
C VAL A 305 11.00 15.47 51.08
N GLY A 306 10.45 15.95 52.21
CA GLY A 306 10.12 17.36 52.41
C GLY A 306 8.80 17.81 51.75
N LYS A 307 8.31 19.00 52.12
CA LYS A 307 7.05 19.56 51.61
C LYS A 307 7.19 19.88 50.12
N GLY A 308 6.37 19.24 49.28
CA GLY A 308 6.49 19.33 47.81
C GLY A 308 7.47 18.34 47.17
N GLY A 309 8.19 17.55 47.98
CA GLY A 309 9.17 16.56 47.52
C GLY A 309 10.38 17.16 46.80
N ILE A 310 11.14 16.30 46.11
CA ILE A 310 12.37 16.68 45.38
C ILE A 310 12.14 17.67 44.21
N PHE A 311 10.89 17.96 43.87
CA PHE A 311 10.53 18.90 42.79
C PHE A 311 9.95 20.22 43.31
N ALA A 312 9.98 20.48 44.62
CA ALA A 312 9.32 21.64 45.24
C ALA A 312 9.71 22.99 44.59
N GLU A 313 10.97 23.16 44.18
CA GLU A 313 11.47 24.39 43.53
C GLU A 313 10.94 24.58 42.09
N TYR A 314 10.42 23.52 41.47
CA TYR A 314 9.91 23.53 40.09
C TYR A 314 8.38 23.53 40.02
N ILE A 315 7.69 23.52 41.16
CA ILE A 315 6.22 23.59 41.22
C ILE A 315 5.82 25.06 41.39
N ASP A 316 5.35 25.67 40.31
CA ASP A 316 4.90 27.08 40.24
C ASP A 316 3.37 27.24 40.35
N HIS A 317 2.65 26.13 40.57
CA HIS A 317 1.20 26.08 40.70
C HIS A 317 0.76 25.42 42.02
N GLU A 318 -0.50 25.60 42.42
CA GLU A 318 -1.00 24.90 43.61
C GLU A 318 -0.97 23.37 43.41
N PRO A 319 -0.57 22.57 44.43
CA PRO A 319 -0.60 21.12 44.38
C PRO A 319 -2.04 20.60 44.32
N THR A 320 -2.59 20.52 43.11
CA THR A 320 -3.92 19.96 42.85
C THR A 320 -3.82 18.49 42.50
N ILE A 321 -4.89 17.73 42.72
CA ILE A 321 -4.95 16.33 42.33
C ILE A 321 -5.17 16.28 40.82
N ILE A 322 -4.10 16.03 40.08
CA ILE A 322 -4.18 15.76 38.64
C ILE A 322 -4.54 14.28 38.45
N PRO A 323 -5.59 13.96 37.68
CA PRO A 323 -5.88 12.58 37.33
C PRO A 323 -4.70 11.93 36.60
N TYR A 324 -4.44 10.65 36.86
CA TYR A 324 -3.37 9.92 36.16
C TYR A 324 -3.59 9.89 34.63
N ILE A 325 -4.85 9.88 34.20
CA ILE A 325 -5.27 10.02 32.81
C ILE A 325 -5.89 11.40 32.64
N VAL A 326 -5.16 12.27 31.95
CA VAL A 326 -5.51 13.68 31.74
C VAL A 326 -6.26 13.89 30.42
N THR A 327 -7.11 14.92 30.39
CA THR A 327 -7.78 15.44 29.18
C THR A 327 -7.52 16.95 29.07
N GLY A 328 -7.99 17.59 27.98
CA GLY A 328 -7.90 19.04 27.81
C GLY A 328 -6.45 19.55 27.77
N GLU A 329 -6.19 20.61 28.54
CA GLU A 329 -4.90 21.31 28.64
C GLU A 329 -3.78 20.42 29.17
N TYR A 330 -4.05 19.56 30.14
CA TYR A 330 -3.01 18.77 30.82
C TYR A 330 -2.46 17.59 30.00
N ARG A 331 -3.00 17.33 28.82
CA ARG A 331 -2.47 16.29 27.92
C ARG A 331 -1.10 16.70 27.41
N ARG A 332 -0.19 15.74 27.22
CA ARG A 332 1.11 15.98 26.58
C ARG A 332 1.03 16.06 25.05
N TYR A 333 0.15 15.27 24.46
CA TYR A 333 -0.05 15.20 23.02
C TYR A 333 -1.54 15.31 22.69
N LYS A 334 -1.86 15.65 21.44
CA LYS A 334 -3.21 15.61 20.89
C LYS A 334 -3.21 14.99 19.50
N PRO A 335 -4.23 14.18 19.16
CA PRO A 335 -4.40 13.73 17.79
C PRO A 335 -4.95 14.87 16.92
N VAL A 336 -4.42 15.01 15.72
CA VAL A 336 -4.87 15.97 14.71
C VAL A 336 -5.22 15.23 13.43
N TRP A 337 -6.38 15.56 12.86
CA TRP A 337 -6.81 15.05 11.57
C TRP A 337 -6.09 15.81 10.45
N ALA A 338 -4.87 15.38 10.15
CA ALA A 338 -3.99 15.92 9.12
C ALA A 338 -4.34 15.43 7.70
N ASN A 339 -5.64 15.39 7.38
CA ASN A 339 -6.12 14.94 6.08
C ASN A 339 -5.59 15.84 4.95
N GLU A 340 -5.07 15.22 3.88
CA GLU A 340 -4.47 15.91 2.74
C GLU A 340 -3.30 16.86 3.08
N LYS A 341 -2.71 16.76 4.27
CA LYS A 341 -1.45 17.44 4.63
C LYS A 341 -0.29 17.02 3.73
N TYR A 342 -0.28 15.75 3.31
CA TYR A 342 0.71 15.17 2.43
C TYR A 342 0.14 14.85 1.06
N ALA A 343 0.99 14.91 0.04
CA ALA A 343 0.69 14.39 -1.28
C ALA A 343 0.85 12.86 -1.31
N PRO A 344 -0.09 12.11 -1.93
CA PRO A 344 0.10 10.69 -2.18
C PRO A 344 1.28 10.48 -3.14
N PRO A 345 2.03 9.36 -3.02
CA PRO A 345 3.21 9.12 -3.85
C PRO A 345 2.90 9.15 -5.35
N CYS A 346 1.74 8.64 -5.76
CA CYS A 346 1.33 8.64 -7.17
C CYS A 346 1.10 10.04 -7.75
N ALA A 347 0.54 10.97 -6.97
CA ALA A 347 0.31 12.35 -7.42
C ALA A 347 1.59 13.17 -7.32
N TYR A 348 2.39 12.96 -6.27
CA TYR A 348 3.67 13.64 -6.06
C TYR A 348 4.67 13.32 -7.19
N SER A 349 4.77 12.05 -7.60
CA SER A 349 5.68 11.61 -8.66
C SER A 349 5.15 11.84 -10.08
N CYS A 350 3.90 12.30 -10.24
CA CYS A 350 3.35 12.66 -11.54
C CYS A 350 3.74 14.10 -11.88
N PRO A 351 4.50 14.37 -12.96
CA PRO A 351 4.86 15.74 -13.34
C PRO A 351 3.65 16.64 -13.63
N THR A 352 2.50 16.05 -13.97
CA THR A 352 1.23 16.75 -14.19
C THR A 352 0.39 16.88 -12.90
N HIS A 353 0.81 16.24 -11.80
CA HIS A 353 0.12 16.24 -10.51
C HIS A 353 -1.32 15.69 -10.53
N ILE A 354 -1.60 14.70 -11.40
CA ILE A 354 -2.93 14.09 -11.51
C ILE A 354 -3.30 13.37 -10.20
N PRO A 355 -4.40 13.73 -9.52
CA PRO A 355 -4.76 13.20 -8.21
C PRO A 355 -5.47 11.85 -8.35
N THR A 356 -4.73 10.80 -8.71
CA THR A 356 -5.32 9.46 -8.95
C THR A 356 -6.11 8.92 -7.76
N HIS A 357 -5.64 9.17 -6.53
CA HIS A 357 -6.36 8.84 -5.31
C HIS A 357 -7.76 9.49 -5.21
N LYS A 358 -7.93 10.74 -5.67
CA LYS A 358 -9.24 11.41 -5.71
C LYS A 358 -10.15 10.82 -6.78
N ARG A 359 -9.59 10.45 -7.94
CA ARG A 359 -10.32 9.70 -8.97
C ARG A 359 -10.84 8.38 -8.41
N THR A 360 -10.00 7.61 -7.71
CA THR A 360 -10.45 6.38 -7.05
C THR A 360 -11.48 6.63 -5.95
N ALA A 361 -11.41 7.76 -5.23
CA ALA A 361 -12.42 8.10 -4.24
C ALA A 361 -13.79 8.37 -4.88
N LEU A 362 -13.83 9.07 -6.01
CA LEU A 362 -15.06 9.28 -6.78
C LEU A 362 -15.66 7.96 -7.27
N ILE A 363 -14.85 7.03 -7.78
CA ILE A 363 -15.34 5.70 -8.19
C ILE A 363 -15.97 4.95 -7.00
N ARG A 364 -15.35 4.99 -5.81
CA ARG A 364 -15.92 4.39 -4.59
C ARG A 364 -17.25 5.02 -4.17
N LEU A 365 -17.50 6.27 -4.55
CA LEU A 365 -18.78 6.96 -4.37
C LEU A 365 -19.80 6.69 -5.49
N GLY A 366 -19.49 5.77 -6.42
CA GLY A 366 -20.33 5.48 -7.60
C GLY A 366 -20.22 6.52 -8.72
N LYS A 367 -19.34 7.52 -8.58
CA LYS A 367 -19.17 8.66 -9.48
C LYS A 367 -18.11 8.39 -10.54
N VAL A 368 -18.29 7.28 -11.27
CA VAL A 368 -17.29 6.80 -12.25
C VAL A 368 -17.05 7.83 -13.35
N LYS A 369 -18.11 8.40 -13.91
CA LYS A 369 -18.00 9.42 -14.98
C LYS A 369 -17.15 10.62 -14.54
N GLU A 370 -17.45 11.19 -13.37
CA GLU A 370 -16.72 12.31 -12.78
C GLU A 370 -15.24 11.96 -12.53
N ALA A 371 -14.96 10.73 -12.10
CA ALA A 371 -13.59 10.25 -11.88
C ALA A 371 -12.76 10.16 -13.16
N ILE A 372 -13.39 9.79 -14.28
CA ILE A 372 -12.71 9.72 -15.57
C ILE A 372 -12.57 11.13 -16.16
N GLU A 373 -13.62 11.95 -16.11
CA GLU A 373 -13.63 13.35 -16.59
C GLU A 373 -12.59 14.23 -15.89
N MET A 374 -12.36 14.03 -14.58
CA MET A 374 -11.40 14.81 -13.80
C MET A 374 -10.01 14.91 -14.44
N VAL A 375 -9.56 13.91 -15.19
CA VAL A 375 -8.22 13.96 -15.82
C VAL A 375 -8.09 15.09 -16.85
N LEU A 376 -9.20 15.52 -17.47
CA LEU A 376 -9.21 16.59 -18.46
C LEU A 376 -8.93 17.96 -17.84
N GLU A 377 -9.09 18.12 -16.53
CA GLU A 377 -8.61 19.31 -15.81
C GLU A 377 -7.09 19.35 -15.74
N TYR A 378 -6.40 18.23 -15.97
CA TYR A 378 -4.95 18.10 -15.79
C TYR A 378 -4.20 17.92 -17.10
N SER A 379 -4.81 17.25 -18.09
CA SER A 379 -4.15 16.95 -19.36
C SER A 379 -5.14 16.98 -20.54
N PRO A 380 -4.75 17.54 -21.70
CA PRO A 380 -5.53 17.43 -22.93
C PRO A 380 -5.47 16.03 -23.57
N LEU A 381 -4.44 15.24 -23.23
CA LEU A 381 -4.08 13.98 -23.91
C LEU A 381 -4.00 12.76 -22.94
N PRO A 382 -5.01 12.53 -22.07
CA PRO A 382 -4.94 11.47 -21.07
C PRO A 382 -4.85 10.05 -21.67
N ALA A 383 -5.53 9.75 -22.78
CA ALA A 383 -5.50 8.41 -23.36
C ALA A 383 -4.18 8.15 -24.10
N THR A 384 -3.74 9.11 -24.91
CA THR A 384 -2.45 9.08 -25.64
C THR A 384 -1.30 8.98 -24.65
N VAL A 385 -1.25 9.87 -23.65
CA VAL A 385 -0.08 9.97 -22.76
C VAL A 385 -0.18 9.00 -21.61
N CYS A 386 -1.15 9.16 -20.72
CA CYS A 386 -1.27 8.30 -19.53
C CYS A 386 -1.64 6.86 -19.90
N GLY A 387 -2.45 6.66 -20.93
CA GLY A 387 -2.93 5.34 -21.36
C GLY A 387 -1.95 4.52 -22.19
N MET A 388 -0.95 5.15 -22.85
CA MET A 388 -0.08 4.46 -23.82
C MET A 388 1.41 4.69 -23.58
N ILE A 389 1.89 5.94 -23.68
CA ILE A 389 3.33 6.23 -23.82
C ILE A 389 4.03 6.65 -22.53
N CYS A 390 3.29 7.04 -21.48
CA CYS A 390 3.90 7.44 -20.21
C CYS A 390 4.62 6.24 -19.56
N PRO A 391 5.84 6.43 -19.00
CA PRO A 391 6.51 5.39 -18.22
C PRO A 391 5.86 5.14 -16.84
N ASN A 392 4.78 5.87 -16.53
CA ASN A 392 3.95 5.73 -15.33
C ASN A 392 4.74 5.82 -14.03
N LEU A 393 5.47 6.92 -13.84
CA LEU A 393 6.19 7.24 -12.59
C LEU A 393 5.27 7.16 -11.36
N CYS A 394 3.99 7.53 -11.53
CA CYS A 394 2.95 7.41 -10.51
C CYS A 394 2.70 5.96 -10.07
N MET A 395 2.78 5.00 -10.98
CA MET A 395 2.64 3.56 -10.70
C MET A 395 3.91 3.03 -10.04
N GLN A 396 5.09 3.46 -10.50
CA GLN A 396 6.37 3.07 -9.89
C GLN A 396 6.48 3.52 -8.42
N ALA A 397 5.95 4.70 -8.09
CA ALA A 397 5.90 5.21 -6.72
C ALA A 397 4.71 4.71 -5.89
N CYS A 398 3.81 3.90 -6.46
CA CYS A 398 2.57 3.54 -5.78
C CYS A 398 2.82 2.64 -4.56
N THR A 399 2.39 3.06 -3.36
CA THR A 399 2.46 2.26 -2.12
C THR A 399 1.86 0.87 -2.26
N ARG A 400 0.82 0.70 -3.11
CA ARG A 400 0.18 -0.60 -3.35
C ARG A 400 1.14 -1.64 -3.94
N GLY A 401 2.17 -1.20 -4.68
CA GLY A 401 3.20 -2.09 -5.24
C GLY A 401 4.01 -2.84 -4.18
N ILE A 402 3.95 -2.44 -2.91
CA ILE A 402 4.57 -3.15 -1.78
C ILE A 402 3.73 -4.38 -1.38
N ILE A 403 2.42 -4.35 -1.63
CA ILE A 403 1.47 -5.42 -1.29
C ILE A 403 1.36 -6.42 -2.44
N ASP A 404 1.08 -5.91 -3.64
CA ASP A 404 0.93 -6.69 -4.88
C ASP A 404 1.38 -5.90 -6.12
N MET A 405 0.46 -5.32 -6.89
CA MET A 405 0.71 -4.56 -8.11
C MET A 405 0.24 -3.11 -7.94
N PRO A 406 0.93 -2.10 -8.49
CA PRO A 406 0.48 -0.71 -8.46
C PRO A 406 -0.94 -0.50 -9.00
N ILE A 407 -1.63 0.55 -8.54
CA ILE A 407 -2.90 0.97 -9.14
C ILE A 407 -2.69 1.28 -10.62
N SER A 408 -3.49 0.69 -11.50
CA SER A 408 -3.27 0.76 -12.95
C SER A 408 -3.74 2.07 -13.54
N VAL A 409 -3.00 3.16 -13.32
CA VAL A 409 -3.30 4.50 -13.87
C VAL A 409 -3.40 4.49 -15.40
N LYS A 410 -2.72 3.54 -16.05
CA LYS A 410 -2.80 3.31 -17.49
C LYS A 410 -4.23 3.03 -17.96
N GLU A 411 -4.97 2.17 -17.26
CA GLU A 411 -6.35 1.84 -17.62
C GLU A 411 -7.30 3.04 -17.42
N PHE A 412 -7.06 3.85 -16.39
CA PHE A 412 -7.77 5.12 -16.22
C PHE A 412 -7.49 6.12 -17.35
N GLY A 413 -6.26 6.13 -17.90
CA GLY A 413 -5.90 6.93 -19.06
C GLY A 413 -6.67 6.47 -20.30
N LYS A 414 -6.65 5.17 -20.61
CA LYS A 414 -7.38 4.59 -21.75
C LYS A 414 -8.88 4.84 -21.70
N ALA A 415 -9.49 4.72 -20.52
CA ALA A 415 -10.92 4.98 -20.30
C ALA A 415 -11.33 6.43 -20.63
N SER A 416 -10.37 7.35 -20.73
CA SER A 416 -10.62 8.78 -21.01
C SER A 416 -10.76 9.11 -22.50
N LEU A 417 -10.60 8.12 -23.39
CA LEU A 417 -10.63 8.33 -24.84
C LEU A 417 -11.99 8.83 -25.35
N GLU A 418 -13.08 8.32 -24.79
CA GLU A 418 -14.46 8.63 -25.20
C GLU A 418 -15.04 9.88 -24.52
N LEU A 419 -14.24 10.59 -23.72
CA LEU A 419 -14.74 11.77 -23.04
C LEU A 419 -14.96 12.94 -24.02
N PRO A 420 -16.09 13.67 -23.88
CA PRO A 420 -16.37 14.84 -24.70
C PRO A 420 -15.44 16.02 -24.36
N ALA A 421 -15.38 17.01 -25.24
CA ALA A 421 -14.72 18.27 -24.95
C ALA A 421 -15.38 18.97 -23.73
N PRO A 422 -14.59 19.46 -22.75
CA PRO A 422 -15.13 20.27 -21.67
C PRO A 422 -15.77 21.57 -22.19
N LYS A 423 -16.75 22.08 -21.45
CA LYS A 423 -17.41 23.34 -21.80
C LYS A 423 -16.48 24.53 -21.57
N LYS A 424 -16.42 25.45 -22.55
CA LYS A 424 -15.67 26.70 -22.42
C LYS A 424 -16.35 27.63 -21.39
N PRO A 425 -15.60 28.25 -20.48
CA PRO A 425 -16.14 29.26 -19.58
C PRO A 425 -16.39 30.58 -20.31
N LYS A 426 -16.86 31.60 -19.58
CA LYS A 426 -16.99 32.97 -20.12
C LYS A 426 -15.60 33.55 -20.45
N PRO A 427 -15.48 34.34 -21.54
CA PRO A 427 -14.23 35.00 -21.87
C PRO A 427 -13.77 35.95 -20.77
N THR A 428 -12.48 35.93 -20.44
CA THR A 428 -11.83 36.87 -19.51
C THR A 428 -11.43 38.17 -20.19
N GLY A 429 -11.25 38.14 -21.53
CA GLY A 429 -10.77 39.27 -22.33
C GLY A 429 -9.25 39.32 -22.50
N HIS A 430 -8.50 38.45 -21.81
CA HIS A 430 -7.04 38.41 -21.90
C HIS A 430 -6.55 37.54 -23.06
N LYS A 431 -5.43 37.94 -23.68
CA LYS A 431 -4.87 37.29 -24.88
C LYS A 431 -3.47 36.74 -24.64
N VAL A 432 -3.27 35.46 -24.95
CA VAL A 432 -1.97 34.77 -24.84
C VAL A 432 -1.61 34.07 -26.15
N ALA A 433 -0.38 34.27 -26.62
CA ALA A 433 0.17 33.56 -27.78
C ALA A 433 1.04 32.38 -27.35
N ILE A 434 0.96 31.28 -28.09
CA ILE A 434 1.77 30.08 -27.87
C ILE A 434 2.46 29.72 -29.18
N ILE A 435 3.77 29.52 -29.14
CA ILE A 435 4.59 29.16 -30.29
C ILE A 435 4.94 27.68 -30.17
N GLY A 436 4.33 26.85 -31.00
CA GLY A 436 4.48 25.39 -31.03
C GLY A 436 3.25 24.64 -30.51
N ALA A 437 2.72 23.71 -31.31
CA ALA A 437 1.57 22.87 -31.00
C ALA A 437 1.98 21.46 -30.54
N GLY A 438 3.14 21.32 -29.88
CA GLY A 438 3.56 20.10 -29.19
C GLY A 438 2.84 19.90 -27.84
N PRO A 439 3.13 18.82 -27.08
CA PRO A 439 2.44 18.51 -25.83
C PRO A 439 2.46 19.64 -24.78
N ALA A 440 3.56 20.40 -24.70
CA ALA A 440 3.66 21.55 -23.80
C ALA A 440 2.73 22.70 -24.23
N GLY A 441 2.78 23.09 -25.50
CA GLY A 441 1.94 24.13 -26.08
C GLY A 441 0.46 23.79 -26.04
N MET A 442 0.12 22.54 -26.38
CA MET A 442 -1.25 22.02 -26.23
C MET A 442 -1.71 22.09 -24.78
N SER A 443 -0.87 21.70 -23.82
CA SER A 443 -1.28 21.71 -22.42
C SER A 443 -1.51 23.12 -21.89
N VAL A 444 -0.63 24.09 -22.16
CA VAL A 444 -0.84 25.47 -21.69
C VAL A 444 -2.05 26.11 -22.38
N ALA A 445 -2.25 25.86 -23.69
CA ALA A 445 -3.40 26.35 -24.42
C ALA A 445 -4.72 25.83 -23.86
N TRP A 446 -4.80 24.51 -23.70
CA TRP A 446 -5.96 23.82 -23.13
C TRP A 446 -6.35 24.43 -21.79
N GLN A 447 -5.38 24.57 -20.89
CA GLN A 447 -5.61 25.04 -19.53
C GLN A 447 -6.03 26.51 -19.48
N LEU A 448 -5.38 27.38 -20.26
CA LEU A 448 -5.75 28.80 -20.34
C LEU A 448 -7.12 29.01 -20.97
N THR A 449 -7.46 28.26 -22.02
CA THR A 449 -8.79 28.33 -22.66
C THR A 449 -9.88 27.81 -21.72
N LEU A 450 -9.63 26.75 -20.95
CA LEU A 450 -10.56 26.29 -19.90
C LEU A 450 -10.69 27.25 -18.72
N LYS A 451 -9.83 28.28 -18.63
CA LYS A 451 -9.94 29.41 -17.70
C LYS A 451 -10.53 30.67 -18.34
N GLY A 452 -10.88 30.62 -19.62
CA GLY A 452 -11.59 31.68 -20.35
C GLY A 452 -10.70 32.66 -21.11
N HIS A 453 -9.40 32.43 -21.16
CA HIS A 453 -8.48 33.28 -21.92
C HIS A 453 -8.53 32.98 -23.41
N GLU A 454 -8.35 34.01 -24.23
CA GLU A 454 -8.20 33.87 -25.69
C GLU A 454 -6.76 33.46 -25.99
N VAL A 455 -6.63 32.33 -26.70
CA VAL A 455 -5.34 31.69 -26.93
C VAL A 455 -5.15 31.42 -28.42
N THR A 456 -4.01 31.86 -28.95
CA THR A 456 -3.60 31.62 -30.34
C THR A 456 -2.36 30.76 -30.37
N ILE A 457 -2.41 29.64 -31.08
CA ILE A 457 -1.24 28.77 -31.30
C ILE A 457 -0.66 29.02 -32.69
N TYR A 458 0.66 29.25 -32.76
CA TYR A 458 1.43 29.31 -34.00
C TYR A 458 2.24 28.04 -34.15
N GLU A 459 1.96 27.22 -35.16
CA GLU A 459 2.61 25.93 -35.41
C GLU A 459 3.31 25.95 -36.76
N ALA A 460 4.59 25.58 -36.76
CA ALA A 460 5.42 25.63 -37.96
C ALA A 460 5.04 24.58 -39.01
N THR A 461 4.44 23.47 -38.58
CA THR A 461 4.04 22.35 -39.44
C THR A 461 2.55 22.38 -39.79
N ASP A 462 2.15 21.43 -40.64
CA ASP A 462 0.77 21.19 -41.06
C ASP A 462 -0.04 20.38 -40.03
N LYS A 463 0.58 19.94 -38.92
CA LYS A 463 -0.01 19.02 -37.94
C LYS A 463 0.21 19.47 -36.50
N ILE A 464 -0.76 19.16 -35.65
CA ILE A 464 -0.68 19.35 -34.19
C ILE A 464 -0.07 18.10 -33.55
N GLY A 465 0.58 18.27 -32.40
CA GLY A 465 1.14 17.17 -31.59
C GLY A 465 2.66 17.19 -31.54
N GLY A 466 3.37 17.95 -32.38
CA GLY A 466 4.83 17.98 -32.36
C GLY A 466 5.43 16.56 -32.43
N LYS A 467 6.41 16.23 -31.56
CA LYS A 467 7.07 14.91 -31.60
C LYS A 467 6.16 13.71 -31.36
N ILE A 468 5.02 13.83 -30.66
CA ILE A 468 4.11 12.68 -30.47
C ILE A 468 3.41 12.29 -31.78
N GLU A 469 3.08 13.27 -32.62
CA GLU A 469 2.53 13.05 -33.96
C GLU A 469 3.66 12.72 -34.95
N LEU A 470 4.75 13.47 -34.89
CA LEU A 470 5.81 13.42 -35.90
C LEU A 470 6.80 12.27 -35.70
N CYS A 471 7.15 11.87 -34.46
CA CYS A 471 8.30 10.98 -34.24
C CYS A 471 7.99 9.71 -33.45
N ILE A 472 6.92 9.66 -32.64
CA ILE A 472 6.57 8.43 -31.93
C ILE A 472 5.96 7.43 -32.91
N PRO A 473 6.48 6.19 -32.99
CA PRO A 473 6.05 5.21 -33.97
C PRO A 473 4.72 4.54 -33.60
N GLU A 474 4.07 3.95 -34.61
CA GLU A 474 2.72 3.38 -34.49
C GLU A 474 2.65 2.15 -33.57
N HIS A 475 3.73 1.37 -33.50
CA HIS A 475 3.81 0.23 -32.58
C HIS A 475 3.78 0.64 -31.09
N ARG A 476 4.13 1.91 -30.79
CA ARG A 476 4.03 2.49 -29.44
C ARG A 476 2.77 3.29 -29.24
N LEU A 477 2.37 4.05 -30.26
CA LEU A 477 1.25 4.96 -30.22
C LEU A 477 0.32 4.73 -31.41
N ASN A 478 -0.83 4.12 -31.14
CA ASN A 478 -1.94 4.12 -32.08
C ASN A 478 -2.32 5.58 -32.41
N LYS A 479 -2.15 5.96 -33.67
CA LYS A 479 -2.39 7.32 -34.16
C LYS A 479 -3.86 7.69 -34.14
N GLU A 480 -4.79 6.74 -34.26
CA GLU A 480 -6.22 7.00 -34.15
C GLU A 480 -6.60 7.54 -32.75
N ILE A 481 -5.97 7.02 -31.69
CA ILE A 481 -6.16 7.51 -30.32
C ILE A 481 -5.68 8.96 -30.21
N LEU A 482 -4.49 9.26 -30.76
CA LEU A 482 -3.95 10.62 -30.78
C LEU A 482 -4.86 11.57 -31.55
N HIS A 483 -5.25 11.21 -32.76
CA HIS A 483 -6.08 12.06 -33.62
C HIS A 483 -7.44 12.34 -32.98
N LYS A 484 -8.05 11.36 -32.32
CA LYS A 484 -9.29 11.56 -31.56
C LYS A 484 -9.14 12.59 -30.43
N GLU A 485 -8.05 12.55 -29.68
CA GLU A 485 -7.79 13.55 -28.64
C GLU A 485 -7.39 14.92 -29.22
N ILE A 486 -6.76 14.96 -30.40
CA ILE A 486 -6.48 16.20 -31.14
C ILE A 486 -7.77 16.86 -31.62
N GLU A 487 -8.76 16.10 -32.11
CA GLU A 487 -10.05 16.67 -32.49
C GLU A 487 -10.76 17.28 -31.27
N ARG A 488 -10.79 16.57 -30.14
CA ARG A 488 -11.28 17.13 -28.87
C ARG A 488 -10.50 18.38 -28.45
N PHE A 489 -9.19 18.41 -28.69
CA PHE A 489 -8.35 19.57 -28.43
C PHE A 489 -8.75 20.78 -29.29
N LYS A 490 -8.97 20.60 -30.59
CA LYS A 490 -9.40 21.67 -31.51
C LYS A 490 -10.78 22.24 -31.17
N GLU A 491 -11.69 21.41 -30.66
CA GLU A 491 -12.98 21.90 -30.15
C GLU A 491 -12.80 22.91 -29.01
N VAL A 492 -11.84 22.65 -28.11
CA VAL A 492 -11.53 23.53 -26.98
C VAL A 492 -10.70 24.73 -27.41
N VAL A 493 -9.64 24.54 -28.19
CA VAL A 493 -8.70 25.59 -28.63
C VAL A 493 -8.87 25.84 -30.14
N PRO A 494 -9.63 26.87 -30.54
CA PRO A 494 -10.05 27.02 -31.94
C PRO A 494 -9.05 27.82 -32.81
N ASP A 495 -8.28 28.77 -32.25
CA ASP A 495 -7.33 29.57 -33.03
C ASP A 495 -5.95 28.90 -33.08
N ILE A 496 -5.77 28.08 -34.12
CA ILE A 496 -4.52 27.36 -34.38
C ILE A 496 -4.05 27.69 -35.80
N ARG A 497 -2.95 28.45 -35.88
CA ARG A 497 -2.31 28.88 -37.13
C ARG A 497 -1.22 27.88 -37.52
N LEU A 498 -1.62 26.89 -38.32
CA LEU A 498 -0.72 25.89 -38.90
C LEU A 498 0.15 26.50 -40.01
N ASN A 499 1.21 25.80 -40.41
CA ASN A 499 2.16 26.21 -41.45
C ASN A 499 2.75 27.62 -41.23
N THR A 500 2.84 28.04 -39.97
CA THR A 500 3.27 29.38 -39.57
C THR A 500 4.55 29.27 -38.77
N LYS A 501 5.70 29.19 -39.45
CA LYS A 501 7.00 29.26 -38.80
C LYS A 501 7.24 30.69 -38.33
N VAL A 502 7.37 30.89 -37.02
CA VAL A 502 7.63 32.21 -36.44
C VAL A 502 9.04 32.67 -36.81
N THR A 503 9.13 33.80 -37.50
CA THR A 503 10.39 34.53 -37.78
C THR A 503 10.63 35.58 -36.70
N LYS A 504 11.79 36.26 -36.75
CA LYS A 504 12.08 37.36 -35.81
C LYS A 504 11.03 38.47 -35.90
N GLU A 505 10.64 38.84 -37.12
CA GLU A 505 9.67 39.90 -37.39
C GLU A 505 8.30 39.52 -36.85
N LEU A 506 7.84 38.30 -37.15
CA LEU A 506 6.56 37.80 -36.63
C LEU A 506 6.58 37.65 -35.10
N PHE A 507 7.73 37.28 -34.50
CA PHE A 507 7.86 37.23 -33.04
C PHE A 507 7.68 38.61 -32.41
N GLU A 508 8.25 39.66 -32.99
CA GLU A 508 8.07 41.04 -32.52
C GLU A 508 6.63 41.54 -32.66
N GLU A 509 5.91 41.13 -33.72
CA GLU A 509 4.49 41.41 -33.89
C GLU A 509 3.64 40.72 -32.80
N ILE A 510 3.88 39.42 -32.57
CA ILE A 510 3.22 38.64 -31.52
C ILE A 510 3.47 39.28 -30.14
N LEU A 511 4.70 39.73 -29.87
CA LEU A 511 5.04 40.34 -28.59
C LEU A 511 4.30 41.66 -28.31
N LYS A 512 3.91 42.39 -29.37
CA LYS A 512 3.13 43.63 -29.28
C LYS A 512 1.64 43.36 -29.11
N GLU A 513 1.10 42.34 -29.79
CA GLU A 513 -0.33 42.03 -29.81
C GLU A 513 -0.80 41.34 -28.51
N TYR A 514 0.04 40.48 -27.92
CA TYR A 514 -0.36 39.64 -26.79
C TYR A 514 0.20 40.14 -25.44
N GLU A 515 -0.51 39.82 -24.36
CA GLU A 515 -0.07 40.15 -23.01
C GLU A 515 1.13 39.27 -22.60
N PHE A 516 1.02 37.97 -22.89
CA PHE A 516 2.05 36.98 -22.67
C PHE A 516 2.29 36.11 -23.90
N VAL A 517 3.54 35.67 -24.08
CA VAL A 517 3.97 34.77 -25.15
C VAL A 517 4.65 33.55 -24.54
N VAL A 518 4.22 32.35 -24.94
CA VAL A 518 4.79 31.08 -24.48
C VAL A 518 5.51 30.38 -25.61
N ILE A 519 6.82 30.17 -25.44
CA ILE A 519 7.65 29.41 -26.38
C ILE A 519 7.60 27.92 -25.99
N ALA A 520 6.98 27.11 -26.84
CA ALA A 520 6.80 25.67 -26.66
C ALA A 520 7.24 24.89 -27.91
N VAL A 521 8.24 25.41 -28.64
CA VAL A 521 8.70 24.89 -29.93
C VAL A 521 9.40 23.53 -29.83
N GLY A 522 9.73 23.06 -28.62
CA GLY A 522 10.43 21.80 -28.41
C GLY A 522 11.87 21.79 -28.99
N ALA A 523 12.45 20.59 -29.11
CA ALA A 523 13.80 20.39 -29.64
C ALA A 523 13.76 19.66 -30.99
N HIS A 524 13.77 20.39 -32.12
CA HIS A 524 13.59 19.82 -33.46
C HIS A 524 14.83 19.86 -34.36
N LYS A 525 15.97 20.37 -33.84
CA LYS A 525 17.25 20.45 -34.54
C LYS A 525 18.16 19.30 -34.09
N PRO A 526 18.38 18.24 -34.90
CA PRO A 526 19.17 17.09 -34.48
C PRO A 526 20.62 17.49 -34.22
N ARG A 527 21.23 16.95 -33.15
CA ARG A 527 22.67 17.08 -32.95
C ARG A 527 23.39 16.19 -33.95
N LYS A 528 24.48 16.71 -34.53
CA LYS A 528 25.38 15.96 -35.43
C LYS A 528 26.79 16.05 -34.86
N ILE A 529 27.47 14.91 -34.77
CA ILE A 529 28.90 14.87 -34.45
C ILE A 529 29.66 14.90 -35.79
N PRO A 530 30.59 15.85 -35.98
CA PRO A 530 31.42 15.86 -37.17
C PRO A 530 32.48 14.77 -37.09
N PHE A 531 32.45 13.84 -38.03
CA PHE A 531 33.52 12.88 -38.31
C PHE A 531 33.54 12.60 -39.83
N PRO A 532 34.65 12.15 -40.42
CA PRO A 532 34.69 11.83 -41.85
C PRO A 532 33.58 10.84 -42.24
N GLY A 533 32.70 11.26 -43.15
CA GLY A 533 31.54 10.50 -43.62
C GLY A 533 30.25 10.71 -42.82
N SER A 534 30.22 11.60 -41.82
CA SER A 534 29.00 11.88 -41.05
C SER A 534 27.90 12.55 -41.90
N GLU A 535 28.24 13.16 -43.02
CA GLU A 535 27.31 13.73 -44.01
C GLU A 535 26.42 12.68 -44.69
N TYR A 536 26.83 11.40 -44.71
CA TYR A 536 26.06 10.29 -45.26
C TYR A 536 25.14 9.62 -44.23
N THR A 537 25.09 10.13 -43.00
CA THR A 537 24.24 9.61 -41.94
C THR A 537 22.89 10.31 -41.91
N VAL A 538 21.86 9.61 -41.45
CA VAL A 538 20.52 10.18 -41.22
C VAL A 538 20.32 10.37 -39.73
N SER A 539 19.71 11.48 -39.28
CA SER A 539 19.37 11.60 -37.87
C SER A 539 18.16 10.76 -37.50
N ALA A 540 18.09 10.28 -36.25
CA ALA A 540 16.93 9.54 -35.75
C ALA A 540 15.64 10.37 -35.85
N TYR A 541 15.72 11.68 -35.59
CA TYR A 541 14.59 12.59 -35.79
C TYR A 541 14.07 12.60 -37.23
N GLU A 542 14.97 12.76 -38.22
CA GLU A 542 14.59 12.74 -39.64
C GLU A 542 14.01 11.38 -40.04
N PHE A 543 14.67 10.29 -39.64
CA PHE A 543 14.24 8.91 -39.94
C PHE A 543 12.82 8.64 -39.41
N MET A 544 12.57 8.90 -38.13
CA MET A 544 11.27 8.66 -37.50
C MET A 544 10.18 9.59 -38.05
N ARG A 545 10.52 10.86 -38.31
CA ARG A 545 9.60 11.84 -38.91
C ARG A 545 9.18 11.43 -40.31
N ASP A 546 10.15 11.01 -41.12
CA ASP A 546 9.92 10.59 -42.50
C ASP A 546 9.02 9.34 -42.53
N ILE A 547 9.27 8.34 -41.68
CA ILE A 547 8.41 7.14 -41.53
C ILE A 547 6.97 7.52 -41.19
N ASN A 548 6.76 8.36 -40.18
CA ASN A 548 5.42 8.79 -39.77
C ASN A 548 4.72 9.70 -40.81
N ARG A 549 5.46 10.26 -41.76
CA ARG A 549 4.91 10.96 -42.94
C ARG A 549 4.63 10.03 -44.12
N GLY A 550 4.81 8.73 -43.94
CA GLY A 550 4.55 7.72 -44.96
C GLY A 550 5.73 7.46 -45.90
N LYS A 551 6.92 8.02 -45.64
CA LYS A 551 8.11 7.69 -46.44
C LYS A 551 8.63 6.31 -46.01
N THR A 552 8.71 5.41 -46.97
CA THR A 552 9.26 4.07 -46.77
C THR A 552 10.78 4.09 -46.94
N TYR A 553 11.50 3.61 -45.94
CA TYR A 553 12.93 3.29 -46.08
C TYR A 553 13.04 1.82 -46.49
N ASP A 554 13.68 1.55 -47.64
CA ASP A 554 14.04 0.18 -48.01
C ASP A 554 15.34 -0.21 -47.31
N LEU A 555 15.20 -0.90 -46.17
CA LEU A 555 16.31 -1.45 -45.41
C LEU A 555 16.45 -2.96 -45.61
N LYS A 556 15.77 -3.54 -46.60
CA LYS A 556 15.83 -4.97 -46.88
C LYS A 556 17.27 -5.43 -47.08
N ASP A 557 17.65 -6.47 -46.34
CA ASP A 557 18.98 -7.09 -46.37
C ASP A 557 20.14 -6.15 -45.97
N LYS A 558 19.85 -4.97 -45.40
CA LYS A 558 20.85 -3.99 -44.95
C LYS A 558 21.24 -4.17 -43.48
N ARG A 559 22.51 -3.96 -43.18
CA ARG A 559 23.03 -3.88 -41.80
C ARG A 559 22.99 -2.42 -41.35
N VAL A 560 22.23 -2.15 -40.29
CA VAL A 560 21.99 -0.79 -39.79
C VAL A 560 22.80 -0.56 -38.52
N VAL A 561 23.56 0.54 -38.47
CA VAL A 561 24.25 0.97 -37.25
C VAL A 561 23.62 2.25 -36.72
N ILE A 562 23.27 2.25 -35.43
CA ILE A 562 22.70 3.41 -34.73
C ILE A 562 23.75 3.97 -33.79
N ILE A 563 24.12 5.24 -33.97
CA ILE A 563 25.03 5.95 -33.07
C ILE A 563 24.20 6.59 -31.95
N GLY A 564 24.21 5.98 -30.77
CA GLY A 564 23.47 6.37 -29.57
C GLY A 564 22.49 5.30 -29.10
N ALA A 565 22.62 4.86 -27.84
CA ALA A 565 21.81 3.80 -27.23
C ALA A 565 20.85 4.32 -26.12
N GLY A 566 20.25 5.49 -26.35
CA GLY A 566 19.12 6.00 -25.53
C GLY A 566 17.75 5.47 -25.99
N ASN A 567 16.65 5.87 -25.33
CA ASN A 567 15.31 5.41 -25.69
C ASN A 567 14.95 5.68 -27.17
N VAL A 568 15.35 6.85 -27.71
CA VAL A 568 15.17 7.18 -29.13
C VAL A 568 15.95 6.23 -30.03
N GLY A 569 17.16 5.83 -29.64
CA GLY A 569 17.96 4.85 -30.38
C GLY A 569 17.29 3.46 -30.39
N MET A 570 16.68 3.05 -29.28
CA MET A 570 15.95 1.78 -29.19
C MET A 570 14.71 1.77 -30.09
N ASP A 571 13.91 2.84 -30.07
CA ASP A 571 12.74 2.97 -30.95
C ASP A 571 13.16 3.00 -32.43
N THR A 572 14.20 3.76 -32.75
CA THR A 572 14.81 3.79 -34.09
C THR A 572 15.24 2.40 -34.55
N GLY A 573 15.81 1.59 -33.64
CA GLY A 573 16.25 0.24 -33.97
C GLY A 573 15.10 -0.72 -34.25
N VAL A 574 14.01 -0.61 -33.50
CA VAL A 574 12.80 -1.37 -33.77
C VAL A 574 12.20 -0.97 -35.11
N GLU A 575 12.11 0.33 -35.41
CA GLU A 575 11.62 0.82 -36.70
C GLU A 575 12.51 0.39 -37.87
N ALA A 576 13.83 0.38 -37.68
CA ALA A 576 14.76 -0.13 -38.70
C ALA A 576 14.47 -1.60 -39.06
N PHE A 577 14.17 -2.44 -38.06
CA PHE A 577 13.72 -3.82 -38.30
C PHE A 577 12.35 -3.89 -38.99
N LEU A 578 11.40 -3.02 -38.64
CA LEU A 578 10.10 -2.94 -39.33
C LEU A 578 10.26 -2.51 -40.80
N CYS A 579 11.28 -1.73 -41.13
CA CYS A 579 11.69 -1.40 -42.49
C CYS A 579 12.50 -2.51 -43.21
N GLY A 580 12.72 -3.67 -42.58
CA GLY A 580 13.33 -4.84 -43.21
C GLY A 580 14.84 -5.03 -42.98
N ALA A 581 15.46 -4.29 -42.05
CA ALA A 581 16.88 -4.45 -41.73
C ALA A 581 17.26 -5.91 -41.40
N ALA A 582 18.37 -6.39 -41.95
CA ALA A 582 18.90 -7.73 -41.67
C ALA A 582 19.51 -7.82 -40.26
N SER A 583 20.19 -6.75 -39.84
CA SER A 583 20.70 -6.59 -38.48
C SER A 583 20.69 -5.12 -38.08
N VAL A 584 20.56 -4.88 -36.77
CA VAL A 584 20.59 -3.55 -36.18
C VAL A 584 21.52 -3.57 -34.97
N THR A 585 22.55 -2.73 -35.00
CA THR A 585 23.50 -2.59 -33.89
C THR A 585 23.52 -1.13 -33.42
N ALA A 586 23.15 -0.90 -32.17
CA ALA A 586 23.30 0.39 -31.50
C ALA A 586 24.68 0.48 -30.81
N VAL A 587 25.42 1.53 -31.09
CA VAL A 587 26.74 1.80 -30.51
C VAL A 587 26.68 3.04 -29.64
N ASP A 588 27.34 3.02 -28.49
CA ASP A 588 27.37 4.16 -27.57
C ASP A 588 28.76 4.31 -26.92
N ILE A 589 29.13 5.56 -26.60
CA ILE A 589 30.39 5.88 -25.92
C ILE A 589 30.35 5.48 -24.44
N GLN A 590 29.16 5.38 -23.86
CA GLN A 590 28.93 5.07 -22.46
C GLN A 590 27.94 3.91 -22.30
N LYS A 591 27.72 3.48 -21.06
CA LYS A 591 26.68 2.50 -20.76
C LYS A 591 25.32 3.00 -21.28
N PRO A 592 24.51 2.15 -21.95
CA PRO A 592 23.26 2.58 -22.57
C PRO A 592 22.37 3.35 -21.61
N ALA A 593 21.93 4.53 -22.03
CA ALA A 593 21.00 5.37 -21.27
C ALA A 593 19.55 4.89 -21.39
N ALA A 594 19.25 3.96 -22.30
CA ALA A 594 17.94 3.37 -22.47
C ALA A 594 17.54 2.49 -21.25
N TYR A 595 16.26 2.54 -20.89
CA TYR A 595 15.69 1.77 -19.79
C TYR A 595 14.22 1.44 -20.06
N GLY A 596 13.61 0.65 -19.19
CA GLY A 596 12.17 0.42 -19.25
C GLY A 596 11.71 -0.46 -20.42
N ALA A 597 10.48 -0.24 -20.87
CA ALA A 597 9.81 -1.09 -21.85
C ALA A 597 10.45 -0.98 -23.25
N GLU A 598 10.88 0.23 -23.64
CA GLU A 598 11.53 0.48 -24.93
C GLU A 598 12.80 -0.36 -25.10
N PHE A 599 13.65 -0.35 -24.07
CA PHE A 599 14.88 -1.13 -24.06
C PHE A 599 14.61 -2.65 -24.15
N GLN A 600 13.65 -3.16 -23.38
CA GLN A 600 13.31 -4.58 -23.41
C GLN A 600 12.73 -5.00 -24.76
N TYR A 601 11.89 -4.16 -25.35
CA TYR A 601 11.27 -4.44 -26.65
C TYR A 601 12.31 -4.45 -27.78
N ALA A 602 13.21 -3.46 -27.82
CA ALA A 602 14.31 -3.43 -28.79
C ALA A 602 15.20 -4.67 -28.68
N LYS A 603 15.55 -5.09 -27.45
CA LYS A 603 16.34 -6.30 -27.23
C LYS A 603 15.61 -7.57 -27.67
N GLN A 604 14.31 -7.69 -27.40
CA GLN A 604 13.48 -8.81 -27.86
C GLN A 604 13.37 -8.88 -29.40
N ARG A 605 13.47 -7.74 -30.09
CA ARG A 605 13.54 -7.67 -31.55
C ARG A 605 14.93 -7.89 -32.13
N GLY A 606 15.95 -8.07 -31.29
CA GLY A 606 17.31 -8.39 -31.72
C GLY A 606 18.22 -7.18 -31.96
N VAL A 607 17.88 -6.00 -31.41
CA VAL A 607 18.81 -4.86 -31.43
C VAL A 607 20.01 -5.19 -30.55
N GLU A 608 21.19 -5.32 -31.17
CA GLU A 608 22.44 -5.52 -30.44
C GLU A 608 22.99 -4.19 -29.95
N ILE A 609 23.62 -4.19 -28.76
CA ILE A 609 24.14 -2.96 -28.16
C ILE A 609 25.61 -3.15 -27.80
N ILE A 610 26.47 -2.30 -28.34
CA ILE A 610 27.92 -2.36 -28.15
C ILE A 610 28.43 -1.05 -27.58
N TRP A 611 29.11 -1.13 -26.43
CA TRP A 611 29.72 0.01 -25.76
C TRP A 611 30.95 -0.46 -24.94
N PRO A 612 31.94 0.40 -24.69
CA PRO A 612 32.08 1.75 -25.24
C PRO A 612 32.57 1.71 -26.70
N LYS A 613 31.97 2.54 -27.56
CA LYS A 613 32.35 2.69 -28.97
C LYS A 613 32.28 4.17 -29.38
N VAL A 614 33.43 4.74 -29.73
CA VAL A 614 33.55 6.10 -30.26
C VAL A 614 33.78 6.00 -31.77
N THR A 615 32.90 6.63 -32.55
CA THR A 615 32.99 6.62 -34.03
C THR A 615 34.16 7.47 -34.50
N GLU A 616 35.03 6.89 -35.33
CA GLU A 616 36.16 7.59 -35.96
C GLU A 616 35.79 8.09 -37.36
N LYS A 617 35.22 7.21 -38.20
CA LYS A 617 34.77 7.54 -39.57
C LYS A 617 33.73 6.55 -40.07
N TYR A 618 32.93 6.97 -41.04
CA TYR A 618 32.03 6.11 -41.81
C TYR A 618 32.43 6.17 -43.29
N VAL A 619 32.58 5.02 -43.93
CA VAL A 619 32.96 4.91 -45.34
C VAL A 619 31.84 4.18 -46.09
N PRO A 620 30.91 4.91 -46.74
CA PRO A 620 29.75 4.31 -47.41
C PRO A 620 30.14 3.34 -48.54
N GLU A 621 31.22 3.62 -49.26
CA GLU A 621 31.71 2.79 -50.37
C GLU A 621 32.19 1.42 -49.90
N GLU A 622 32.80 1.37 -48.71
CA GLU A 622 33.22 0.13 -48.05
C GLU A 622 32.09 -0.52 -47.25
N LYS A 623 30.97 0.20 -47.06
CA LYS A 623 29.85 -0.20 -46.20
C LYS A 623 30.32 -0.53 -44.78
N LYS A 624 31.19 0.32 -44.23
CA LYS A 624 31.81 0.11 -42.91
C LYS A 624 31.88 1.37 -42.09
N ILE A 625 31.65 1.22 -40.78
CA ILE A 625 31.91 2.22 -39.76
C ILE A 625 33.10 1.79 -38.90
N TYR A 626 34.03 2.71 -38.69
CA TYR A 626 35.28 2.50 -37.96
C TYR A 626 35.24 3.21 -36.61
N PHE A 627 35.83 2.58 -35.60
CA PHE A 627 35.90 3.09 -34.23
C PHE A 627 37.34 3.39 -33.84
N THR A 628 37.51 4.32 -32.89
CA THR A 628 38.83 4.79 -32.45
C THR A 628 39.68 3.72 -31.75
N ASP A 629 39.10 2.57 -31.39
CA ASP A 629 39.80 1.43 -30.81
C ASP A 629 40.37 0.46 -31.87
N GLY A 630 40.30 0.84 -33.16
CA GLY A 630 40.79 0.06 -34.29
C GLY A 630 39.80 -0.99 -34.80
N THR A 631 38.63 -1.14 -34.18
CA THR A 631 37.59 -2.06 -34.65
C THR A 631 36.69 -1.43 -35.71
N SER A 632 35.93 -2.26 -36.43
CA SER A 632 34.92 -1.80 -37.40
C SER A 632 33.67 -2.68 -37.37
N LEU A 633 32.56 -2.14 -37.87
CA LEU A 633 31.33 -2.89 -38.14
C LEU A 633 30.92 -2.66 -39.59
N ASP A 634 30.32 -3.69 -40.19
CA ASP A 634 29.63 -3.53 -41.47
C ASP A 634 28.36 -2.70 -41.26
N ALA A 635 28.21 -1.64 -42.05
CA ALA A 635 27.11 -0.69 -41.97
C ALA A 635 26.70 -0.25 -43.39
N ASP A 636 25.56 -0.73 -43.86
CA ASP A 636 24.94 -0.30 -45.11
C ASP A 636 24.11 0.99 -44.92
N PHE A 637 23.70 1.27 -43.68
CA PHE A 637 22.93 2.46 -43.31
C PHE A 637 23.27 2.89 -41.88
N VAL A 638 23.50 4.18 -41.66
CA VAL A 638 23.90 4.71 -40.35
C VAL A 638 22.93 5.79 -39.88
N ILE A 639 22.43 5.64 -38.65
CA ILE A 639 21.48 6.56 -38.03
C ILE A 639 22.09 7.20 -36.78
N MET A 640 22.03 8.53 -36.64
CA MET A 640 22.51 9.25 -35.46
C MET A 640 21.36 9.55 -34.48
N ALA A 641 21.42 8.99 -33.27
CA ALA A 641 20.43 9.11 -32.20
C ALA A 641 21.02 9.76 -30.93
N ILE A 642 21.73 10.88 -31.08
CA ILE A 642 22.51 11.55 -30.02
C ILE A 642 21.80 12.78 -29.39
N GLY A 643 20.50 12.91 -29.61
CA GLY A 643 19.65 13.96 -29.06
C GLY A 643 19.43 15.16 -30.00
N ASP A 644 18.47 16.00 -29.62
CA ASP A 644 18.03 17.16 -30.38
C ASP A 644 18.23 18.45 -29.58
N MET A 645 18.21 19.59 -30.28
CA MET A 645 18.25 20.95 -29.74
C MET A 645 17.07 21.77 -30.27
N PRO A 646 16.67 22.85 -29.58
CA PRO A 646 15.67 23.77 -30.11
C PRO A 646 16.21 24.57 -31.29
N ASP A 647 15.31 24.93 -32.21
CA ASP A 647 15.54 25.96 -33.22
C ASP A 647 15.09 27.30 -32.61
N LEU A 648 16.06 28.18 -32.33
CA LEU A 648 15.85 29.45 -31.64
C LEU A 648 16.19 30.66 -32.52
N ASP A 649 16.28 30.48 -33.84
CA ASP A 649 16.72 31.53 -34.77
C ASP A 649 15.80 32.77 -34.77
N PHE A 650 14.55 32.63 -34.32
CA PHE A 650 13.56 33.71 -34.20
C PHE A 650 13.65 34.49 -32.87
N ILE A 651 14.46 34.02 -31.92
CA ILE A 651 14.56 34.63 -30.58
C ILE A 651 15.44 35.88 -30.64
N PRO A 652 14.99 37.01 -30.08
CA PRO A 652 15.79 38.23 -30.05
C PRO A 652 16.89 38.15 -28.98
N HIS A 653 17.96 38.93 -29.15
CA HIS A 653 19.15 38.88 -28.29
C HIS A 653 18.91 39.21 -26.81
N GLN A 654 17.79 39.86 -26.45
CA GLN A 654 17.48 40.15 -25.04
C GLN A 654 17.00 38.91 -24.27
N ILE A 655 16.60 37.83 -24.97
CA ILE A 655 16.21 36.58 -24.35
C ILE A 655 17.44 35.68 -24.21
N HIS A 656 17.83 35.42 -22.96
CA HIS A 656 19.06 34.72 -22.65
C HIS A 656 18.96 33.22 -22.97
N THR A 657 19.99 32.72 -23.67
CA THR A 657 20.19 31.31 -23.96
C THR A 657 21.52 30.82 -23.41
N GLU A 658 21.57 29.61 -22.86
CA GLU A 658 22.81 28.96 -22.44
C GLU A 658 22.96 27.62 -23.16
N LYS A 659 24.12 27.39 -23.81
CA LYS A 659 24.42 26.15 -24.55
C LYS A 659 23.31 25.74 -25.55
N GLY A 660 22.64 26.74 -26.13
CA GLY A 660 21.55 26.55 -27.09
C GLY A 660 20.20 26.16 -26.48
N TRP A 661 19.97 26.37 -25.20
CA TRP A 661 18.67 26.22 -24.52
C TRP A 661 18.20 27.56 -23.97
N LEU A 662 16.88 27.75 -23.87
CA LEU A 662 16.31 28.93 -23.20
C LEU A 662 16.49 28.82 -21.68
N VAL A 663 17.00 29.89 -21.06
CA VAL A 663 17.14 29.98 -19.60
C VAL A 663 15.85 30.52 -19.01
N ILE A 664 15.37 29.85 -17.95
CA ILE A 664 14.11 30.20 -17.26
C ILE A 664 14.28 30.23 -15.74
N ASN A 665 13.40 30.97 -15.06
CA ASN A 665 13.24 30.90 -13.60
C ASN A 665 12.27 29.79 -13.16
N GLU A 666 11.96 29.69 -11.86
CA GLU A 666 11.06 28.68 -11.30
C GLU A 666 9.58 28.80 -11.71
N PHE A 667 9.23 29.86 -12.45
CA PHE A 667 7.91 30.13 -13.03
C PHE A 667 7.91 30.00 -14.56
N PHE A 668 8.97 29.42 -15.15
CA PHE A 668 9.14 29.25 -16.60
C PHE A 668 9.32 30.57 -17.37
N GLN A 669 9.56 31.69 -16.68
CA GLN A 669 9.76 33.00 -17.29
C GLN A 669 11.19 33.11 -17.81
N THR A 670 11.35 33.66 -19.01
CA THR A 670 12.66 33.98 -19.59
C THR A 670 13.20 35.31 -19.04
N SER A 671 14.33 35.80 -19.56
CA SER A 671 14.83 37.15 -19.22
C SER A 671 13.93 38.30 -19.73
N HIS A 672 12.92 38.02 -20.57
CA HIS A 672 11.93 39.01 -20.98
C HIS A 672 10.64 38.85 -20.16
N PRO A 673 10.08 39.92 -19.56
CA PRO A 673 8.98 39.82 -18.59
C PRO A 673 7.68 39.23 -19.16
N LYS A 674 7.42 39.45 -20.46
CA LYS A 674 6.25 38.89 -21.15
C LYS A 674 6.43 37.48 -21.73
N VAL A 675 7.64 36.92 -21.70
CA VAL A 675 7.96 35.70 -22.46
C VAL A 675 8.32 34.56 -21.54
N PHE A 676 7.65 33.43 -21.75
CA PHE A 676 7.81 32.18 -21.01
C PHE A 676 8.26 31.07 -21.94
N ALA A 677 8.92 30.05 -21.41
CA ALA A 677 9.38 28.91 -22.20
C ALA A 677 9.17 27.59 -21.46
N ILE A 678 8.59 26.59 -22.14
CA ILE A 678 8.24 25.30 -21.54
C ILE A 678 8.47 24.11 -22.47
N GLY A 679 8.66 22.95 -21.86
CA GLY A 679 8.84 21.67 -22.55
C GLY A 679 10.28 21.50 -23.01
N ASP A 680 10.50 20.75 -24.09
CA ASP A 680 11.85 20.39 -24.51
C ASP A 680 12.72 21.59 -24.89
N VAL A 681 12.16 22.80 -25.15
CA VAL A 681 12.94 24.00 -25.49
C VAL A 681 13.85 24.48 -24.35
N THR A 682 13.53 24.13 -23.09
CA THR A 682 14.32 24.46 -21.90
C THR A 682 15.18 23.28 -21.42
N GLY A 683 15.11 22.14 -22.10
CA GLY A 683 15.82 20.90 -21.77
C GLY A 683 14.97 19.67 -22.05
N LEU A 684 15.59 18.60 -22.53
CA LEU A 684 14.90 17.35 -22.91
C LEU A 684 14.24 16.67 -21.72
N GLY A 685 12.99 16.24 -21.88
CA GLY A 685 12.24 15.53 -20.85
C GLY A 685 11.29 14.46 -21.37
N LEU A 686 10.40 14.01 -20.49
CA LEU A 686 9.30 13.12 -20.86
C LEU A 686 8.10 13.95 -21.36
N VAL A 687 7.24 13.35 -22.18
CA VAL A 687 5.98 13.98 -22.63
C VAL A 687 5.12 14.46 -21.44
N THR A 688 5.09 13.72 -20.34
CA THR A 688 4.36 14.12 -19.13
C THR A 688 4.97 15.34 -18.43
N HIS A 689 6.29 15.57 -18.54
CA HIS A 689 6.92 16.81 -18.05
C HIS A 689 6.48 17.99 -18.90
N ALA A 690 6.46 17.85 -20.23
CA ALA A 690 5.98 18.90 -21.14
C ALA A 690 4.52 19.31 -20.82
N ILE A 691 3.63 18.33 -20.63
CA ILE A 691 2.24 18.59 -20.20
C ILE A 691 2.20 19.23 -18.80
N GLY A 692 2.99 18.72 -17.85
CA GLY A 692 3.09 19.27 -16.51
C GLY A 692 3.52 20.74 -16.51
N HIS A 693 4.55 21.10 -17.28
CA HIS A 693 5.01 22.48 -17.44
C HIS A 693 3.89 23.37 -17.99
N GLY A 694 3.17 22.92 -19.02
CA GLY A 694 2.06 23.68 -19.60
C GLY A 694 0.92 23.93 -18.60
N ARG A 695 0.56 22.92 -17.80
CA ARG A 695 -0.43 23.08 -16.72
C ARG A 695 0.03 24.05 -15.64
N LEU A 696 1.24 23.88 -15.12
CA LEU A 696 1.77 24.72 -14.05
C LEU A 696 1.93 26.18 -14.49
N LEU A 697 2.41 26.40 -15.72
CA LEU A 697 2.51 27.73 -16.29
C LEU A 697 1.12 28.36 -16.50
N ALA A 698 0.13 27.62 -16.98
CA ALA A 698 -1.22 28.15 -17.16
C ALA A 698 -1.85 28.63 -15.84
N GLU A 699 -1.63 27.94 -14.72
CA GLU A 699 -2.06 28.39 -13.39
C GLU A 699 -1.37 29.70 -12.99
N TYR A 700 -0.06 29.79 -13.21
CA TYR A 700 0.73 30.99 -12.94
C TYR A 700 0.23 32.19 -13.77
N LEU A 701 0.13 32.04 -15.09
CA LEU A 701 -0.32 33.10 -16.01
C LEU A 701 -1.75 33.53 -15.71
N HIS A 702 -2.65 32.59 -15.38
CA HIS A 702 -4.01 32.97 -14.98
C HIS A 702 -4.02 33.79 -13.69
N GLY A 703 -3.20 33.42 -12.69
CA GLY A 703 -3.06 34.20 -11.47
C GLY A 703 -2.55 35.62 -11.73
N GLU A 704 -1.53 35.76 -12.59
CA GLU A 704 -1.00 37.07 -13.00
C GLU A 704 -2.05 37.93 -13.74
N LEU A 705 -2.73 37.36 -14.74
CA LEU A 705 -3.74 38.06 -15.55
C LEU A 705 -4.96 38.48 -14.71
N MET A 706 -5.42 37.60 -13.81
CA MET A 706 -6.61 37.84 -13.00
C MET A 706 -6.31 38.51 -11.66
N HIS A 707 -5.05 38.82 -11.37
CA HIS A 707 -4.57 39.27 -10.06
C HIS A 707 -5.05 38.38 -8.89
N ALA A 708 -5.05 37.07 -9.14
CA ALA A 708 -5.49 36.06 -8.18
C ALA A 708 -4.30 35.42 -7.46
N PRO A 709 -4.48 34.94 -6.22
CA PRO A 709 -3.42 34.26 -5.48
C PRO A 709 -2.91 33.02 -6.24
N ILE A 710 -1.61 33.01 -6.54
CA ILE A 710 -0.95 31.87 -7.20
C ILE A 710 -0.67 30.81 -6.14
N THR A 711 -1.35 29.66 -6.26
CA THR A 711 -1.18 28.54 -5.32
C THR A 711 -0.37 27.41 -5.97
N ARG A 712 0.75 27.02 -5.36
CA ARG A 712 1.51 25.80 -5.73
C ARG A 712 1.23 24.72 -4.69
N ASP A 713 0.99 23.50 -5.16
CA ASP A 713 0.92 22.33 -4.28
C ASP A 713 2.33 21.96 -3.81
N LEU A 714 2.72 22.48 -2.64
CA LEU A 714 4.02 22.22 -2.01
C LEU A 714 3.96 21.11 -0.96
N ARG A 715 2.88 20.31 -0.96
CA ARG A 715 2.73 19.25 0.03
C ARG A 715 3.86 18.23 -0.11
N PRO A 716 4.55 17.89 1.00
CA PRO A 716 5.53 16.82 0.96
C PRO A 716 4.85 15.49 0.66
N ARG A 717 5.60 14.57 0.05
CA ARG A 717 5.14 13.19 -0.13
C ARG A 717 4.90 12.53 1.23
N ILE A 718 3.80 11.82 1.37
CA ILE A 718 3.56 11.03 2.60
C ILE A 718 4.64 9.94 2.75
N PRO A 719 5.26 9.79 3.94
CA PRO A 719 6.14 8.66 4.23
C PRO A 719 5.38 7.33 4.14
N TYR A 720 5.98 6.30 3.54
CA TYR A 720 5.31 5.01 3.31
C TYR A 720 4.89 4.34 4.63
N GLU A 721 5.63 4.57 5.71
CA GLU A 721 5.45 3.97 7.05
C GLU A 721 4.18 4.49 7.76
N LYS A 722 3.65 5.65 7.31
CA LYS A 722 2.37 6.18 7.78
C LYS A 722 1.17 5.40 7.22
N ILE A 723 1.35 4.64 6.15
CA ILE A 723 0.28 3.84 5.54
C ILE A 723 0.25 2.46 6.19
N LYS A 724 -0.89 2.06 6.76
CA LYS A 724 -1.06 0.75 7.38
C LYS A 724 -1.57 -0.23 6.34
N ILE A 725 -0.64 -1.02 5.80
CA ILE A 725 -0.92 -1.98 4.71
C ILE A 725 -1.73 -3.19 5.19
N ASP A 726 -1.73 -3.48 6.48
CA ASP A 726 -2.38 -4.67 7.08
C ASP A 726 -3.91 -4.71 6.88
N TYR A 727 -4.54 -3.57 6.60
CA TYR A 727 -5.98 -3.46 6.32
C TYR A 727 -6.37 -3.81 4.89
N TYR A 728 -5.40 -4.09 4.01
CA TYR A 728 -5.64 -4.25 2.58
C TYR A 728 -5.32 -5.67 2.11
N GLU A 729 -6.31 -6.34 1.52
CA GLU A 729 -6.15 -7.67 0.94
C GLU A 729 -5.24 -7.66 -0.29
N ARG A 730 -4.45 -8.73 -0.46
CA ARG A 730 -3.68 -8.99 -1.68
C ARG A 730 -4.61 -9.35 -2.84
N CYS A 731 -4.39 -8.72 -3.99
CA CYS A 731 -5.15 -8.93 -5.21
C CYS A 731 -4.23 -9.50 -6.30
N ARG A 732 -4.62 -10.63 -6.90
CA ARG A 732 -3.82 -11.34 -7.92
C ARG A 732 -4.18 -10.94 -9.35
N ALA A 733 -5.39 -10.44 -9.57
CA ALA A 733 -5.87 -10.01 -10.88
C ALA A 733 -6.92 -8.91 -10.73
N VAL A 734 -6.90 -7.95 -11.65
CA VAL A 734 -7.85 -6.84 -11.68
C VAL A 734 -8.55 -6.82 -13.03
N THR A 735 -9.88 -6.71 -13.01
CA THR A 735 -10.73 -6.79 -14.20
C THR A 735 -11.54 -5.53 -14.46
N SER A 736 -11.58 -4.56 -13.53
CA SER A 736 -12.33 -3.31 -13.70
C SER A 736 -11.73 -2.11 -12.94
N LEU A 737 -12.20 -0.90 -13.28
CA LEU A 737 -11.77 0.34 -12.63
C LEU A 737 -12.30 0.47 -11.19
N GLU A 738 -13.45 -0.15 -10.89
CA GLU A 738 -14.03 -0.23 -9.56
C GLU A 738 -13.14 -1.06 -8.63
N GLN A 739 -12.64 -2.20 -9.12
CA GLN A 739 -11.67 -3.02 -8.37
C GLN A 739 -10.35 -2.28 -8.15
N GLU A 740 -9.87 -1.52 -9.14
CA GLU A 740 -8.72 -0.61 -8.98
C GLU A 740 -8.99 0.45 -7.90
N ALA A 741 -10.19 1.02 -7.87
CA ALA A 741 -10.55 2.04 -6.89
C ALA A 741 -10.67 1.49 -5.47
N GLU A 742 -11.24 0.30 -5.29
CA GLU A 742 -11.37 -0.33 -3.98
C GLU A 742 -10.02 -0.66 -3.35
N ARG A 743 -9.11 -1.17 -4.17
CA ARG A 743 -7.78 -1.60 -3.73
C ARG A 743 -6.81 -0.42 -3.53
N CYS A 744 -7.20 0.81 -3.87
CA CYS A 744 -6.39 2.01 -3.67
C CYS A 744 -6.22 2.38 -2.18
N LEU A 745 -4.99 2.51 -1.70
CA LEU A 745 -4.69 2.80 -0.29
C LEU A 745 -5.03 4.23 0.15
N SER A 746 -5.43 5.11 -0.78
CA SER A 746 -5.78 6.51 -0.51
C SER A 746 -4.74 7.24 0.36
N CYS A 747 -3.46 7.05 0.03
CA CYS A 747 -2.35 7.51 0.85
C CYS A 747 -2.43 9.02 1.15
N GLY A 748 -2.49 9.40 2.42
CA GLY A 748 -2.59 10.81 2.85
C GLY A 748 -3.98 11.42 2.70
N SER A 749 -5.00 10.64 2.32
CA SER A 749 -6.39 11.10 2.18
C SER A 749 -7.39 10.17 2.87
N CYS A 750 -8.32 10.75 3.61
CA CYS A 750 -9.30 10.01 4.38
C CYS A 750 -10.23 9.22 3.45
N ARG A 751 -10.48 7.95 3.80
CA ARG A 751 -11.43 7.06 3.09
C ARG A 751 -12.86 7.14 3.64
N ASP A 752 -13.11 7.97 4.65
CA ASP A 752 -14.35 8.01 5.43
C ASP A 752 -14.78 6.64 5.98
N CYS A 753 -13.81 5.85 6.47
CA CYS A 753 -14.06 4.48 6.93
C CYS A 753 -14.62 4.38 8.37
N HIS A 754 -14.80 5.50 9.07
CA HIS A 754 -15.25 5.58 10.47
C HIS A 754 -14.42 4.80 11.52
N MET A 755 -13.31 4.16 11.15
CA MET A 755 -12.50 3.34 12.08
C MET A 755 -11.98 4.16 13.27
N CYS A 756 -11.57 5.41 13.06
CA CYS A 756 -11.10 6.28 14.14
C CYS A 756 -12.21 6.70 15.11
N GLU A 757 -13.44 6.86 14.62
CA GLU A 757 -14.63 7.16 15.43
C GLU A 757 -15.03 5.92 16.23
N MET A 758 -15.19 4.78 15.56
CA MET A 758 -15.58 3.52 16.21
C MET A 758 -14.56 3.01 17.23
N THR A 759 -13.25 3.20 17.00
CA THR A 759 -12.23 2.75 17.94
C THR A 759 -12.08 3.67 19.15
N CYS A 760 -12.64 4.88 19.11
CA CYS A 760 -12.48 5.86 20.17
C CYS A 760 -13.37 5.50 21.37
N PHE A 761 -12.82 4.74 22.32
CA PHE A 761 -13.54 4.30 23.53
C PHE A 761 -14.23 5.45 24.29
N TRP A 762 -13.59 6.62 24.34
CA TRP A 762 -14.11 7.79 25.05
C TRP A 762 -15.10 8.63 24.24
N GLY A 763 -15.41 8.25 22.99
CA GLY A 763 -16.29 9.02 22.10
C GLY A 763 -15.78 10.43 21.84
N ALA A 764 -14.46 10.60 21.79
CA ALA A 764 -13.81 11.90 21.62
C ALA A 764 -13.62 12.29 20.15
N ILE A 765 -13.90 11.40 19.20
CA ILE A 765 -13.79 11.68 17.76
C ILE A 765 -15.19 11.62 17.16
N SER A 766 -15.53 12.62 16.34
CA SER A 766 -16.80 12.66 15.62
C SER A 766 -16.61 13.15 14.20
N ARG A 767 -17.40 12.63 13.26
CA ARG A 767 -17.46 13.12 11.89
C ARG A 767 -18.39 14.33 11.81
N VAL A 768 -17.92 15.41 11.20
CA VAL A 768 -18.68 16.63 10.92
C VAL A 768 -18.80 16.79 9.42
N GLU A 769 -20.03 16.87 8.91
CA GLU A 769 -20.31 17.14 7.51
C GLU A 769 -20.51 18.65 7.30
N LYS A 770 -19.89 19.19 6.26
CA LYS A 770 -19.96 20.59 5.87
C LYS A 770 -21.08 20.79 4.85
N PRO A 771 -21.65 22.01 4.73
CA PRO A 771 -22.74 22.30 3.79
C PRO A 771 -22.43 22.00 2.31
N ASP A 772 -21.14 21.95 1.95
CA ASP A 772 -20.66 21.65 0.60
C ASP A 772 -20.44 20.14 0.34
N GLY A 773 -20.85 19.28 1.26
CA GLY A 773 -20.70 17.82 1.18
C GLY A 773 -19.30 17.30 1.53
N ARG A 774 -18.34 18.18 1.88
CA ARG A 774 -17.08 17.75 2.48
C ARG A 774 -17.31 17.31 3.93
N TYR A 775 -16.39 16.52 4.47
CA TYR A 775 -16.43 16.12 5.87
C TYR A 775 -15.08 16.32 6.54
N GLU A 776 -15.10 16.39 7.87
CA GLU A 776 -13.90 16.35 8.70
C GLU A 776 -14.13 15.52 9.95
N TYR A 777 -13.05 15.00 10.52
CA TYR A 777 -13.12 14.35 11.83
C TYR A 777 -12.54 15.29 12.88
N VAL A 778 -13.35 15.63 13.87
CA VAL A 778 -12.99 16.56 14.95
C VAL A 778 -12.74 15.81 16.25
N VAL A 779 -11.89 16.39 17.09
CA VAL A 779 -11.52 15.82 18.39
C VAL A 779 -12.09 16.70 19.50
N ASP A 780 -12.92 16.12 20.37
CA ASP A 780 -13.36 16.71 21.63
C ASP A 780 -12.22 16.60 22.66
N GLU A 781 -11.58 17.73 22.96
CA GLU A 781 -10.44 17.80 23.86
C GLU A 781 -10.76 17.41 25.31
N ASN A 782 -12.01 17.61 25.74
CA ASN A 782 -12.44 17.32 27.11
C ASN A 782 -12.60 15.82 27.34
N LYS A 783 -12.80 15.04 26.28
CA LYS A 783 -12.92 13.57 26.32
C LYS A 783 -11.64 12.86 25.88
N CYS A 784 -10.87 13.46 24.99
CA CYS A 784 -9.72 12.81 24.38
C CYS A 784 -8.58 12.65 25.39
N ILE A 785 -8.16 11.42 25.69
CA ILE A 785 -7.03 11.13 26.59
C ILE A 785 -5.67 10.99 25.87
N ALA A 786 -5.59 11.38 24.59
CA ALA A 786 -4.37 11.30 23.78
C ALA A 786 -3.73 9.90 23.64
N CYS A 787 -4.52 8.83 23.71
CA CYS A 787 -4.02 7.45 23.61
C CYS A 787 -3.41 7.05 22.26
N GLY A 788 -3.66 7.82 21.19
CA GLY A 788 -3.10 7.57 19.85
C GLY A 788 -3.74 6.42 19.06
N PHE A 789 -4.80 5.76 19.55
CA PHE A 789 -5.45 4.67 18.81
C PHE A 789 -5.98 5.09 17.43
N CYS A 790 -6.48 6.32 17.31
CA CYS A 790 -6.91 6.88 16.02
C CYS A 790 -5.76 6.97 14.99
N VAL A 791 -4.54 7.27 15.45
CA VAL A 791 -3.33 7.27 14.62
C VAL A 791 -2.93 5.83 14.27
N GLY A 792 -2.96 4.92 15.24
CA GLY A 792 -2.60 3.51 15.04
C GLY A 792 -3.54 2.76 14.11
N ILE A 793 -4.85 3.07 14.15
CA ILE A 793 -5.88 2.39 13.37
C ILE A 793 -6.02 2.95 11.95
N CYS A 794 -5.54 4.17 11.69
CA CYS A 794 -5.80 4.85 10.42
C CYS A 794 -5.06 4.18 9.25
N PRO A 795 -5.77 3.61 8.26
CA PRO A 795 -5.11 2.93 7.14
C PRO A 795 -4.40 3.91 6.19
N CYS A 796 -4.89 5.15 6.10
CA CYS A 796 -4.42 6.16 5.14
C CYS A 796 -3.32 7.08 5.67
N GLY A 797 -3.00 7.01 6.97
CA GLY A 797 -2.02 7.89 7.60
C GLY A 797 -2.45 9.35 7.75
N VAL A 798 -3.75 9.64 7.90
CA VAL A 798 -4.30 11.01 8.00
C VAL A 798 -4.43 11.53 9.44
N TRP A 799 -4.07 10.74 10.44
CA TRP A 799 -4.02 11.15 11.84
C TRP A 799 -2.58 11.30 12.30
N GLU A 800 -2.29 12.33 13.08
CA GLU A 800 -0.97 12.56 13.68
C GLU A 800 -1.09 12.85 15.17
N MET A 801 -0.12 12.41 15.96
CA MET A 801 0.07 12.93 17.32
C MET A 801 0.98 14.15 17.24
N VAL A 802 0.53 15.27 17.78
CA VAL A 802 1.34 16.49 17.94
C VAL A 802 1.38 16.88 19.41
N GLU A 803 2.38 17.64 19.81
CA GLU A 803 2.44 18.18 21.18
C GLU A 803 1.23 19.08 21.46
N ASN A 804 0.71 19.00 22.68
CA ASN A 804 -0.37 19.84 23.13
C ASN A 804 0.20 21.13 23.72
N ILE A 805 0.78 21.95 22.84
CA ILE A 805 1.26 23.30 23.13
C ILE A 805 0.10 24.28 22.99
#